data_AF-A0AAE3LMZ1-F1
#
_entry.id   AF-A0AAE3LMZ1-F1
#
_cell.length_a   1.000
_cell.length_b   1.000
_cell.length_c   1.000
_cell.angle_alpha   90.00
_cell.angle_beta   90.00
_cell.angle_gamma   90.00
#
_symmetry.space_group_name_H-M   'P 1'
#
loop_
_entity.id
_entity.type
_entity.pdbx_description
1 polymer ?
#
loop_
_entity_poly.entity_id
_entity_poly.type
_entity_poly.pdbx_seq_one_letter_code
_entity_poly.pdbx_strand_id
1 'polypeptide(L)'
;MGYTNDGNQIIRIDNNKALKEKIEILTTQQNKKSVVLEHGVSVIDADVNGPLDLEIYGRTLVSLGNSILEQTKKFVLGQRGYKVKFIDGTLYSEVTKFQPPSLNTVANFIGKVLGSTIENPHILKNRGSSTTLITPTDTSAVEYGYGAIQSIDGTTIEASGNVNGAIAQQLISFNIIAEIERKIGTVPKSTTLEKIQWVQDNVERIILSWYGFGSSPNGNKANLKSFRVDNNSWHNYTPSHTNSNTTRLGYPIVNSDLRLFISTDGFINFLAYAEPSDGTTPSAINTDYVELQIELKPTCEFYRPSIIRVANFEGKQRLSTIENPHMAKNAPSGTTELSTPSSTALIEQDGTGYKQISSPDSQYLTVQRTGVGDIAQTVFSFNIIEEIERQIGKIPKVTLVEKIQWAKENTARVTCIWDGYGRSAGGFKATLAAYNFDYSSWDGLIQHTNSSVYTLSRGLNISSISRVDSNGFVHFIAYAEPSDGVTPSTIYTDYVELEIELKPNDDLYHPKVPLYEVLDDEYTKILVEWDENEVIKRYPSVQGMQHLQNPYVMVEGENLIPPFTDSRWSVHGNAKLISPYEIELNPTSLYNVSLLKLPMIKNRTYYFDKGDTTEGSQFRIEIKDSSGNNLLVIGSSSYFTVPSNAYEMLMKFQNNISGQSFIGRNPMLTIGDQPKPFVPYNPSYLYATTKLGQIGAYKDVLFKEDGKWKVQKYIEKNNELDGTLEWYLNVDYNGFKRFAVSNYSSASSNNSKSRVIDYKGRSLIMNPNVDAVDSFYLQTSNGYLYVTALDSETGFPESGYSPSTSDIQRYFNGWKYVDGQTWQSVTGNGQTATAQQALVTKPTDYVPYKLSYVLANPVVEEVQVEGDLTVNGLTQVEVGSGVVVREKVTPVLYSGNYFINEKNLAQSMLKNRLMKFLKVFKGQVDDTPNWTFGPTNANGAEKGTLVESKFDSTAEYTVTYLVLDRDSFTVNATEVKAFYDSSLKSVIDSLVVEQADTKTEQTILSKQIYDMLVRLKALEG
;
A
#
# COMPACT_ATOMS: atom_id res chain seq x y z
N MET A 1 76.87 5.30 -29.01
CA MET A 1 77.79 5.97 -28.06
C MET A 1 77.39 7.43 -28.04
N GLY A 2 77.06 8.12 -26.95
CA GLY A 2 76.99 7.80 -25.54
C GLY A 2 76.28 8.98 -24.87
N TYR A 3 75.58 8.69 -23.78
CA TYR A 3 74.85 9.59 -22.91
C TYR A 3 75.75 10.66 -22.26
N THR A 4 75.19 11.84 -21.96
CA THR A 4 74.80 12.33 -20.61
C THR A 4 74.49 13.84 -20.64
N ASN A 5 73.31 14.27 -20.15
CA ASN A 5 73.23 15.17 -19.00
C ASN A 5 71.78 15.35 -18.50
N ASP A 6 71.67 15.27 -17.17
CA ASP A 6 70.50 15.50 -16.33
C ASP A 6 70.04 16.97 -16.30
N GLY A 7 68.76 17.16 -15.91
CA GLY A 7 68.44 18.13 -14.87
C GLY A 7 67.44 19.25 -15.20
N ASN A 8 66.24 19.12 -14.62
CA ASN A 8 65.23 20.15 -14.33
C ASN A 8 64.43 20.79 -15.48
N GLN A 9 63.27 20.19 -15.78
CA GLN A 9 62.05 20.97 -16.02
C GLN A 9 61.02 20.65 -14.93
N ILE A 10 60.76 21.67 -14.11
CA ILE A 10 59.68 21.73 -13.14
C ILE A 10 58.36 21.59 -13.91
N ILE A 11 57.66 20.47 -13.72
CA ILE A 11 56.26 20.32 -14.12
C ILE A 11 55.44 21.21 -13.17
N ARG A 12 55.23 22.48 -13.55
CA ARG A 12 54.17 23.30 -12.97
C ARG A 12 52.86 22.72 -13.49
N ILE A 13 52.20 21.90 -12.67
CA ILE A 13 50.77 21.62 -12.84
C ILE A 13 50.07 22.97 -12.67
N ASP A 14 49.48 23.50 -13.74
CA ASP A 14 48.70 24.73 -13.74
C ASP A 14 47.42 24.55 -12.91
N ASN A 15 47.55 24.67 -11.59
CA ASN A 15 46.42 24.74 -10.66
C ASN A 15 45.40 25.83 -11.07
N ASN A 16 45.81 26.81 -11.88
CA ASN A 16 44.95 27.87 -12.43
C ASN A 16 43.97 27.41 -13.52
N LYS A 17 44.25 26.34 -14.28
CA LYS A 17 43.33 25.89 -15.33
C LYS A 17 42.15 25.13 -14.73
N ALA A 18 42.43 24.20 -13.83
CA ALA A 18 41.40 23.49 -13.08
C ALA A 18 40.60 24.43 -12.16
N LEU A 19 41.24 25.44 -11.53
CA LEU A 19 40.50 26.47 -10.78
C LEU A 19 39.61 27.32 -11.69
N LYS A 20 40.10 27.71 -12.88
CA LYS A 20 39.31 28.49 -13.85
C LYS A 20 38.13 27.71 -14.41
N GLU A 21 38.33 26.44 -14.82
CA GLU A 21 37.24 25.56 -15.23
C GLU A 21 36.22 25.38 -14.10
N LYS A 22 36.69 25.21 -12.85
CA LYS A 22 35.81 25.08 -11.68
C LYS A 22 35.07 26.39 -11.35
N ILE A 23 35.73 27.56 -11.49
CA ILE A 23 35.10 28.88 -11.33
C ILE A 23 34.10 29.14 -12.46
N GLU A 24 34.40 28.77 -13.69
CA GLU A 24 33.53 28.91 -14.85
C GLU A 24 32.29 28.02 -14.70
N ILE A 25 32.43 26.75 -14.32
CA ILE A 25 31.33 25.85 -13.94
C ILE A 25 30.48 26.42 -12.79
N LEU A 26 31.12 26.95 -11.73
CA LEU A 26 30.42 27.58 -10.61
C LEU A 26 29.69 28.88 -11.02
N THR A 27 30.22 29.62 -11.99
CA THR A 27 29.60 30.84 -12.52
C THR A 27 28.42 30.52 -13.46
N THR A 28 28.50 29.42 -14.21
CA THR A 28 27.40 28.92 -15.05
C THR A 28 26.26 28.35 -14.21
N GLN A 29 26.56 27.67 -13.09
CA GLN A 29 25.54 27.18 -12.14
C GLN A 29 24.82 28.33 -11.40
N GLN A 30 25.46 29.48 -11.19
CA GLN A 30 24.80 30.66 -10.59
C GLN A 30 23.73 31.32 -11.49
N ASN A 31 23.67 30.99 -12.78
CA ASN A 31 22.73 31.58 -13.75
C ASN A 31 21.58 30.63 -14.17
N LYS A 32 21.40 29.51 -13.45
CA LYS A 32 20.25 28.60 -13.65
C LYS A 32 19.20 28.80 -12.55
N LYS A 33 17.93 28.84 -12.95
CA LYS A 33 16.77 28.73 -12.05
C LYS A 33 16.44 27.27 -11.81
N SER A 34 15.77 26.98 -10.70
CA SER A 34 15.30 25.62 -10.37
C SER A 34 13.85 25.60 -9.91
N VAL A 35 13.13 24.55 -10.28
CA VAL A 35 11.77 24.26 -9.78
C VAL A 35 11.63 22.78 -9.45
N VAL A 36 10.85 22.44 -8.43
CA VAL A 36 10.50 21.05 -8.13
C VAL A 36 9.21 20.69 -8.87
N LEU A 37 9.29 19.67 -9.70
CA LEU A 37 8.18 19.05 -10.39
C LEU A 37 7.80 17.75 -9.67
N GLU A 38 6.54 17.37 -9.82
CA GLU A 38 5.97 16.16 -9.25
C GLU A 38 5.20 15.40 -10.33
N HIS A 39 4.80 14.17 -10.03
CA HIS A 39 4.00 13.36 -10.96
C HIS A 39 2.81 14.14 -11.54
N GLY A 40 2.52 13.96 -12.82
CA GLY A 40 1.45 14.65 -13.55
C GLY A 40 1.93 15.93 -14.24
N VAL A 41 0.96 16.78 -14.60
CA VAL A 41 1.17 17.97 -15.44
C VAL A 41 1.43 19.21 -14.59
N SER A 42 2.47 19.95 -14.91
CA SER A 42 2.94 21.19 -14.27
C SER A 42 3.35 22.24 -15.31
N VAL A 43 3.75 23.43 -14.87
CA VAL A 43 4.28 24.48 -15.75
C VAL A 43 5.64 24.95 -15.27
N ILE A 44 6.57 25.11 -16.20
CA ILE A 44 7.83 25.84 -16.01
C ILE A 44 7.66 27.23 -16.62
N ASP A 45 8.14 28.25 -15.91
CA ASP A 45 8.21 29.62 -16.40
C ASP A 45 9.69 29.98 -16.64
N ALA A 46 10.16 29.68 -17.85
CA ALA A 46 11.50 30.03 -18.30
C ALA A 46 11.49 31.43 -18.92
N ASP A 47 12.48 32.26 -18.63
CA ASP A 47 12.57 33.59 -19.25
C ASP A 47 13.05 33.52 -20.70
N VAL A 48 13.74 32.42 -21.05
CA VAL A 48 14.39 32.18 -22.34
C VAL A 48 14.22 30.72 -22.75
N ASN A 49 14.25 30.47 -24.06
CA ASN A 49 14.23 29.10 -24.58
C ASN A 49 15.61 28.47 -24.42
N GLY A 50 15.67 27.21 -23.98
CA GLY A 50 16.94 26.53 -23.77
C GLY A 50 16.80 25.09 -23.29
N PRO A 51 17.94 24.41 -23.05
CA PRO A 51 17.97 23.07 -22.48
C PRO A 51 17.31 23.02 -21.10
N LEU A 52 16.70 21.87 -20.78
CA LEU A 52 16.14 21.59 -19.47
C LEU A 52 16.86 20.40 -18.85
N ASP A 53 17.65 20.67 -17.80
CA ASP A 53 18.32 19.60 -17.05
C ASP A 53 17.42 19.12 -15.91
N LEU A 54 17.54 17.84 -15.54
CA LEU A 54 16.75 17.24 -14.47
C LEU A 54 17.61 16.43 -13.50
N GLU A 55 17.19 16.44 -12.23
CA GLU A 55 17.49 15.40 -11.25
C GLU A 55 16.19 14.70 -10.85
N ILE A 56 16.06 13.42 -11.18
CA ILE A 56 14.89 12.60 -10.79
C ILE A 56 15.28 11.77 -9.57
N TYR A 57 14.59 11.98 -8.46
CA TYR A 57 14.87 11.29 -7.20
C TYR A 57 14.07 9.99 -7.09
N GLY A 58 14.73 8.94 -6.63
CA GLY A 58 14.13 7.64 -6.37
C GLY A 58 13.09 7.68 -5.27
N ARG A 59 12.14 6.74 -5.36
CA ARG A 59 11.08 6.52 -4.38
C ARG A 59 10.84 5.04 -4.22
N THR A 60 10.41 4.61 -3.04
CA THR A 60 10.02 3.22 -2.79
C THR A 60 8.82 3.20 -1.86
N LEU A 61 7.80 2.45 -2.25
CA LEU A 61 6.62 2.20 -1.42
C LEU A 61 6.57 0.71 -1.11
N VAL A 62 6.30 0.39 0.15
CA VAL A 62 6.13 -0.97 0.64
C VAL A 62 4.75 -1.06 1.27
N SER A 63 3.83 -1.81 0.67
CA SER A 63 2.54 -2.08 1.27
C SER A 63 2.72 -2.88 2.58
N LEU A 64 2.24 -2.32 3.69
CA LEU A 64 2.32 -2.93 5.02
C LEU A 64 1.01 -3.59 5.45
N GLY A 65 0.08 -3.84 4.52
CA GLY A 65 -1.25 -4.38 4.80
C GLY A 65 -1.28 -5.74 5.50
N ASN A 66 -0.17 -6.46 5.51
CA ASN A 66 -0.01 -7.71 6.24
C ASN A 66 1.32 -7.74 7.02
N SER A 67 1.72 -6.61 7.60
CA SER A 67 2.97 -6.49 8.36
C SER A 67 2.69 -6.02 9.78
N ILE A 68 3.58 -6.37 10.71
CA ILE A 68 3.57 -5.79 12.05
C ILE A 68 4.00 -4.33 11.92
N LEU A 69 3.21 -3.40 12.46
CA LEU A 69 3.51 -1.98 12.44
C LEU A 69 4.24 -1.57 13.71
N GLU A 70 5.53 -1.27 13.63
CA GLU A 70 6.30 -0.85 14.79
C GLU A 70 5.70 0.40 15.45
N GLN A 71 5.39 0.32 16.74
CA GLN A 71 4.67 1.38 17.48
C GLN A 71 5.38 2.74 17.48
N THR A 72 6.71 2.74 17.35
CA THR A 72 7.53 3.96 17.34
C THR A 72 7.52 4.68 15.99
N LYS A 73 7.01 4.05 14.94
CA LYS A 73 7.00 4.55 13.57
C LYS A 73 5.72 5.32 13.25
N LYS A 74 5.74 6.01 12.11
CA LYS A 74 4.64 6.83 11.60
C LYS A 74 4.14 6.26 10.30
N PHE A 75 2.83 6.25 10.12
CA PHE A 75 2.18 5.62 8.99
C PHE A 75 1.15 6.53 8.34
N VAL A 76 0.88 6.26 7.07
CA VAL A 76 -0.23 6.84 6.31
C VAL A 76 -1.05 5.73 5.68
N LEU A 77 -2.37 5.84 5.80
CA LEU A 77 -3.32 5.16 4.95
C LEU A 77 -3.62 6.09 3.77
N GLY A 78 -3.13 5.74 2.59
CA GLY A 78 -3.01 6.64 1.45
C GLY A 78 -4.23 6.73 0.55
N GLN A 79 -5.25 5.87 0.71
CA GLN A 79 -6.44 5.90 -0.14
C GLN A 79 -7.75 5.68 0.63
N ARG A 80 -8.84 6.14 0.00
CA ARG A 80 -10.23 5.90 0.42
C ARG A 80 -10.63 4.44 0.33
N GLY A 81 -11.63 4.07 1.11
CA GLY A 81 -12.20 2.71 1.12
C GLY A 81 -11.32 1.67 1.83
N TYR A 82 -10.38 2.11 2.65
CA TYR A 82 -9.61 1.25 3.54
C TYR A 82 -9.76 1.75 4.98
N LYS A 83 -9.72 0.82 5.94
CA LYS A 83 -9.59 1.13 7.37
C LYS A 83 -8.58 0.16 8.00
N VAL A 84 -7.92 0.63 9.04
CA VAL A 84 -6.93 -0.10 9.83
C VAL A 84 -7.43 -0.14 11.26
N LYS A 85 -7.60 -1.34 11.81
CA LYS A 85 -8.11 -1.55 13.17
C LYS A 85 -7.10 -2.33 13.99
N PHE A 86 -6.69 -1.76 15.13
CA PHE A 86 -5.83 -2.44 16.09
C PHE A 86 -6.65 -3.29 17.06
N ILE A 87 -5.97 -4.20 17.76
CA ILE A 87 -6.60 -5.18 18.63
C ILE A 87 -7.34 -4.54 19.83
N ASP A 88 -6.92 -3.35 20.25
CA ASP A 88 -7.57 -2.54 21.29
C ASP A 88 -8.88 -1.86 20.82
N GLY A 89 -9.24 -2.02 19.54
CA GLY A 89 -10.40 -1.40 18.91
C GLY A 89 -10.13 -0.04 18.28
N THR A 90 -8.92 0.51 18.40
CA THR A 90 -8.54 1.76 17.74
C THR A 90 -8.69 1.61 16.22
N LEU A 91 -9.44 2.52 15.59
CA LEU A 91 -9.79 2.50 14.17
C LEU A 91 -9.31 3.76 13.46
N TYR A 92 -8.59 3.57 12.35
CA TYR A 92 -8.21 4.61 11.41
C TYR A 92 -8.89 4.35 10.07
N SER A 93 -9.57 5.34 9.51
CA SER A 93 -10.35 5.21 8.26
C SER A 93 -10.03 6.33 7.28
N GLU A 94 -10.41 6.12 6.02
CA GLU A 94 -10.15 7.05 4.92
C GLU A 94 -8.65 7.38 4.78
N VAL A 95 -8.34 8.45 4.06
CA VAL A 95 -6.98 8.96 4.00
C VAL A 95 -6.62 9.58 5.34
N THR A 96 -5.66 8.99 6.04
CA THR A 96 -5.28 9.42 7.39
C THR A 96 -3.83 9.09 7.72
N LYS A 97 -3.25 9.83 8.66
CA LYS A 97 -1.91 9.57 9.22
C LYS A 97 -2.02 9.19 10.68
N PHE A 98 -1.21 8.25 11.14
CA PHE A 98 -1.26 7.77 12.51
C PHE A 98 0.07 7.18 13.00
N GLN A 99 0.15 6.99 14.31
CA GLN A 99 1.10 6.09 14.96
C GLN A 99 0.31 4.98 15.66
N PRO A 100 0.79 3.72 15.68
CA PRO A 100 0.08 2.65 16.35
C PRO A 100 -0.18 2.97 17.84
N PRO A 101 -1.33 2.57 18.40
CA PRO A 101 -1.66 2.83 19.80
C PRO A 101 -0.75 2.03 20.73
N SER A 102 -0.38 2.56 21.89
CA SER A 102 0.37 1.79 22.89
C SER A 102 -0.51 0.67 23.47
N LEU A 103 -0.06 -0.58 23.36
CA LEU A 103 -0.78 -1.74 23.90
C LEU A 103 -0.37 -2.04 25.35
N ASN A 104 -1.14 -1.48 26.28
CA ASN A 104 -0.92 -1.60 27.73
C ASN A 104 -2.20 -2.05 28.44
N THR A 105 -2.06 -2.76 29.55
CA THR A 105 -3.20 -3.07 30.42
C THR A 105 -2.83 -2.92 31.90
N VAL A 106 -3.85 -2.74 32.74
CA VAL A 106 -3.73 -2.64 34.19
C VAL A 106 -4.62 -3.69 34.84
N ALA A 107 -3.99 -4.70 35.43
CA ALA A 107 -4.65 -5.68 36.27
C ALA A 107 -4.85 -5.11 37.69
N ASN A 108 -6.02 -5.31 38.28
CA ASN A 108 -6.34 -4.90 39.66
C ASN A 108 -7.49 -5.76 40.22
N PHE A 109 -7.92 -5.51 41.46
CA PHE A 109 -8.96 -6.31 42.11
C PHE A 109 -10.39 -5.74 41.96
N ILE A 110 -10.60 -4.76 41.06
CA ILE A 110 -11.93 -4.20 40.81
C ILE A 110 -12.84 -5.31 40.27
N GLY A 111 -14.05 -5.42 40.83
CA GLY A 111 -15.03 -6.43 40.44
C GLY A 111 -14.68 -7.88 40.83
N LYS A 112 -13.63 -8.08 41.65
CA LYS A 112 -13.27 -9.42 42.14
C LYS A 112 -14.35 -9.99 43.07
N VAL A 113 -14.80 -11.20 42.76
CA VAL A 113 -15.67 -12.01 43.60
C VAL A 113 -14.83 -13.05 44.36
N LEU A 114 -15.05 -13.16 45.67
CA LEU A 114 -14.31 -14.07 46.55
C LEU A 114 -14.39 -15.52 46.05
N GLY A 115 -13.25 -16.18 45.84
CA GLY A 115 -13.17 -17.57 45.40
C GLY A 115 -13.51 -17.85 43.93
N SER A 116 -13.88 -16.82 43.15
CA SER A 116 -14.16 -16.98 41.71
C SER A 116 -13.01 -16.45 40.85
N THR A 117 -12.68 -17.16 39.77
CA THR A 117 -11.71 -16.72 38.75
C THR A 117 -12.37 -16.26 37.44
N ILE A 118 -13.71 -16.28 37.38
CA ILE A 118 -14.48 -15.99 36.17
C ILE A 118 -14.54 -14.48 35.92
N GLU A 119 -14.89 -13.69 36.93
CA GLU A 119 -15.01 -12.24 36.83
C GLU A 119 -13.63 -11.58 36.82
N ASN A 120 -12.76 -12.02 37.73
CA ASN A 120 -11.40 -11.52 37.88
C ASN A 120 -10.47 -12.68 38.31
N PRO A 121 -9.41 -12.99 37.53
CA PRO A 121 -8.59 -14.17 37.75
C PRO A 121 -7.50 -13.97 38.82
N HIS A 122 -7.32 -12.76 39.35
CA HIS A 122 -6.27 -12.44 40.31
C HIS A 122 -6.65 -12.87 41.73
N ILE A 123 -5.66 -13.07 42.59
CA ILE A 123 -5.85 -13.67 43.92
C ILE A 123 -5.08 -12.85 44.96
N LEU A 124 -5.72 -12.52 46.08
CA LEU A 124 -5.06 -11.97 47.27
C LEU A 124 -5.36 -12.87 48.47
N LYS A 125 -4.31 -13.37 49.13
CA LYS A 125 -4.42 -14.20 50.34
C LYS A 125 -3.75 -13.53 51.54
N ASN A 126 -4.39 -13.62 52.69
CA ASN A 126 -3.93 -13.04 53.95
C ASN A 126 -3.37 -14.13 54.87
N ARG A 127 -2.30 -13.82 55.61
CA ARG A 127 -1.80 -14.67 56.71
C ARG A 127 -1.17 -13.82 57.81
N GLY A 128 -1.66 -13.98 59.04
CA GLY A 128 -1.18 -13.26 60.22
C GLY A 128 -0.30 -14.07 61.19
N SER A 129 -0.36 -15.40 61.12
CA SER A 129 0.20 -16.30 62.15
C SER A 129 1.50 -17.02 61.76
N SER A 130 2.09 -16.69 60.60
CA SER A 130 3.29 -17.39 60.11
C SER A 130 4.57 -16.78 60.68
N THR A 131 5.52 -17.60 61.12
CA THR A 131 6.86 -17.14 61.55
C THR A 131 7.86 -17.05 60.40
N THR A 132 7.46 -17.44 59.18
CA THR A 132 8.26 -17.35 57.96
C THR A 132 7.45 -16.70 56.84
N LEU A 133 8.12 -16.12 55.84
CA LEU A 133 7.43 -15.64 54.64
C LEU A 133 6.77 -16.82 53.91
N ILE A 134 5.50 -16.69 53.56
CA ILE A 134 4.76 -17.71 52.82
C ILE A 134 5.26 -17.80 51.38
N THR A 135 5.06 -18.94 50.74
CA THR A 135 5.29 -19.11 49.30
C THR A 135 3.96 -19.11 48.55
N PRO A 136 3.95 -18.93 47.22
CA PRO A 136 2.72 -19.01 46.42
C PRO A 136 1.93 -20.32 46.58
N THR A 137 2.64 -21.40 46.92
CA THR A 137 2.09 -22.75 47.14
C THR A 137 1.51 -22.98 48.54
N ASP A 138 1.60 -22.01 49.44
CA ASP A 138 1.08 -22.14 50.80
C ASP A 138 -0.45 -22.14 50.82
N THR A 139 -1.04 -23.24 51.29
CA THR A 139 -2.50 -23.43 51.38
C THR A 139 -3.10 -22.86 52.66
N SER A 140 -2.27 -22.39 53.61
CA SER A 140 -2.69 -21.86 54.90
C SER A 140 -3.14 -20.40 54.84
N ALA A 141 -2.88 -19.71 53.73
CA ALA A 141 -3.32 -18.33 53.50
C ALA A 141 -4.72 -18.32 52.87
N VAL A 142 -5.57 -17.38 53.29
CA VAL A 142 -7.00 -17.34 52.91
C VAL A 142 -7.36 -16.06 52.18
N GLU A 143 -8.24 -16.15 51.19
CA GLU A 143 -8.79 -14.98 50.50
C GLU A 143 -9.83 -14.28 51.39
N TYR A 144 -9.81 -12.95 51.45
CA TYR A 144 -10.77 -12.13 52.18
C TYR A 144 -10.73 -10.69 51.70
N GLY A 145 -11.78 -9.91 51.96
CA GLY A 145 -11.74 -8.44 51.99
C GLY A 145 -11.57 -7.70 50.65
N TYR A 146 -11.89 -8.33 49.51
CA TYR A 146 -11.72 -7.69 48.18
C TYR A 146 -12.46 -6.36 47.99
N GLY A 147 -13.57 -6.13 48.70
CA GLY A 147 -14.30 -4.86 48.65
C GLY A 147 -13.49 -3.66 49.15
N ALA A 148 -12.49 -3.89 50.00
CA ALA A 148 -11.63 -2.84 50.55
C ALA A 148 -10.40 -2.53 49.69
N ILE A 149 -10.22 -3.18 48.53
CA ILE A 149 -9.05 -2.97 47.65
C ILE A 149 -9.39 -2.59 46.21
N GLN A 150 -10.57 -1.99 46.02
CA GLN A 150 -11.07 -1.63 44.69
C GLN A 150 -10.70 -0.20 44.28
N SER A 151 -10.38 0.67 45.23
CA SER A 151 -10.05 2.08 45.03
C SER A 151 -9.04 2.53 46.07
N ILE A 152 -8.30 3.61 45.77
CA ILE A 152 -7.47 4.30 46.77
C ILE A 152 -8.38 5.27 47.52
N ASP A 153 -8.94 4.84 48.65
CA ASP A 153 -9.89 5.64 49.42
C ASP A 153 -9.61 5.67 50.93
N GLY A 154 -8.53 5.00 51.36
CA GLY A 154 -8.14 4.91 52.76
C GLY A 154 -8.80 3.76 53.51
N THR A 155 -9.74 3.03 52.90
CA THR A 155 -10.26 1.77 53.42
C THR A 155 -9.21 0.68 53.18
N THR A 156 -8.79 -0.03 54.22
CA THR A 156 -7.77 -1.07 54.08
C THR A 156 -8.28 -2.45 54.44
N ILE A 157 -7.72 -3.47 53.77
CA ILE A 157 -7.71 -4.83 54.27
C ILE A 157 -6.48 -5.05 55.15
N GLU A 158 -6.70 -5.47 56.39
CA GLU A 158 -5.65 -5.83 57.34
C GLU A 158 -5.42 -7.34 57.38
N ALA A 159 -4.17 -7.77 57.36
CA ALA A 159 -3.74 -9.03 57.95
C ALA A 159 -2.93 -8.73 59.20
N SER A 160 -3.24 -9.38 60.34
CA SER A 160 -2.52 -9.15 61.60
C SER A 160 -2.34 -10.42 62.44
N GLY A 161 -1.33 -10.42 63.31
CA GLY A 161 -1.08 -11.51 64.25
C GLY A 161 -0.18 -11.10 65.40
N ASN A 162 -0.43 -11.68 66.57
CA ASN A 162 0.20 -11.32 67.85
C ASN A 162 0.99 -12.47 68.49
N VAL A 163 1.20 -13.57 67.75
CA VAL A 163 2.07 -14.67 68.19
C VAL A 163 3.53 -14.22 68.06
N ASN A 164 4.37 -14.54 69.05
CA ASN A 164 5.78 -14.17 69.01
C ASN A 164 6.46 -14.70 67.73
N GLY A 165 7.12 -13.81 67.00
CA GLY A 165 7.75 -14.09 65.71
C GLY A 165 6.80 -14.12 64.52
N ALA A 166 5.48 -13.94 64.71
CA ALA A 166 4.53 -13.94 63.60
C ALA A 166 4.69 -12.70 62.71
N ILE A 167 4.67 -12.92 61.41
CA ILE A 167 4.83 -11.94 60.36
C ILE A 167 3.48 -11.84 59.65
N ALA A 168 2.87 -10.65 59.69
CA ALA A 168 1.68 -10.34 58.92
C ALA A 168 2.01 -10.13 57.44
N GLN A 169 1.30 -10.82 56.55
CA GLN A 169 1.63 -10.91 55.13
C GLN A 169 0.38 -11.03 54.27
N GLN A 170 0.48 -10.48 53.07
CA GLN A 170 -0.51 -10.55 52.01
C GLN A 170 0.16 -11.01 50.72
N LEU A 171 -0.17 -12.23 50.27
CA LEU A 171 0.27 -12.79 49.00
C LEU A 171 -0.67 -12.31 47.90
N ILE A 172 -0.10 -11.62 46.92
CA ILE A 172 -0.80 -10.99 45.81
C ILE A 172 -0.36 -11.70 44.53
N SER A 173 -1.31 -12.29 43.80
CA SER A 173 -1.05 -13.11 42.62
C SER A 173 -1.85 -12.61 41.43
N PHE A 174 -1.17 -12.30 40.33
CA PHE A 174 -1.81 -11.83 39.10
C PHE A 174 -1.62 -12.86 37.97
N ASN A 175 -2.72 -13.35 37.41
CA ASN A 175 -2.70 -14.12 36.16
C ASN A 175 -2.47 -13.19 34.96
N ILE A 176 -1.24 -13.16 34.45
CA ILE A 176 -0.84 -12.22 33.38
C ILE A 176 -1.48 -12.62 32.05
N ILE A 177 -1.50 -13.92 31.74
CA ILE A 177 -2.08 -14.45 30.49
C ILE A 177 -3.55 -14.07 30.41
N ALA A 178 -4.31 -14.37 31.47
CA ALA A 178 -5.73 -14.11 31.51
C ALA A 178 -6.06 -12.61 31.48
N GLU A 179 -5.15 -11.74 31.95
CA GLU A 179 -5.33 -10.29 31.84
C GLU A 179 -5.14 -9.81 30.39
N ILE A 180 -4.04 -10.23 29.75
CA ILE A 180 -3.75 -9.90 28.35
C ILE A 180 -4.91 -10.37 27.46
N GLU A 181 -5.37 -11.61 27.63
CA GLU A 181 -6.45 -12.18 26.84
C GLU A 181 -7.81 -11.48 27.04
N ARG A 182 -8.08 -10.98 28.26
CA ARG A 182 -9.34 -10.26 28.55
C ARG A 182 -9.33 -8.81 28.10
N LYS A 183 -8.17 -8.14 28.12
CA LYS A 183 -8.07 -6.68 27.95
C LYS A 183 -7.44 -6.22 26.65
N ILE A 184 -6.54 -7.02 26.08
CA ILE A 184 -5.79 -6.69 24.86
C ILE A 184 -6.24 -7.63 23.74
N GLY A 185 -6.03 -8.94 23.89
CA GLY A 185 -6.46 -9.92 22.90
C GLY A 185 -5.87 -11.32 23.12
N THR A 186 -6.43 -12.29 22.42
CA THR A 186 -6.08 -13.72 22.56
C THR A 186 -4.61 -13.96 22.23
N VAL A 187 -3.88 -14.61 23.15
CA VAL A 187 -2.50 -15.01 22.91
C VAL A 187 -2.46 -16.09 21.82
N PRO A 188 -1.63 -15.95 20.78
CA PRO A 188 -1.63 -16.77 19.56
C PRO A 188 -0.95 -18.13 19.78
N LYS A 189 -1.26 -18.81 20.89
CA LYS A 189 -0.68 -20.10 21.31
C LYS A 189 -1.74 -20.98 21.94
N SER A 190 -1.56 -22.30 21.82
CA SER A 190 -2.61 -23.26 22.15
C SER A 190 -2.49 -23.79 23.59
N THR A 191 -1.27 -24.00 24.06
CA THR A 191 -1.00 -24.55 25.40
C THR A 191 -0.58 -23.46 26.39
N THR A 192 -0.81 -23.69 27.69
CA THR A 192 -0.38 -22.75 28.74
C THR A 192 1.12 -22.48 28.69
N LEU A 193 1.93 -23.51 28.44
CA LEU A 193 3.39 -23.37 28.38
C LEU A 193 3.83 -22.48 27.22
N GLU A 194 3.25 -22.67 26.03
CA GLU A 194 3.52 -21.81 24.87
C GLU A 194 3.05 -20.37 25.11
N LYS A 195 1.90 -20.18 25.78
CA LYS A 195 1.41 -18.84 26.14
C LYS A 195 2.34 -18.14 27.14
N ILE A 196 2.89 -18.86 28.12
CA ILE A 196 3.90 -18.33 29.05
C ILE A 196 5.12 -17.85 28.27
N GLN A 197 5.63 -18.68 27.34
CA GLN A 197 6.77 -18.31 26.51
C GLN A 197 6.46 -17.05 25.68
N TRP A 198 5.28 -16.99 25.06
CA TRP A 198 4.85 -15.81 24.31
C TRP A 198 4.85 -14.55 25.18
N VAL A 199 4.34 -14.62 26.42
CA VAL A 199 4.35 -13.49 27.36
C VAL A 199 5.79 -13.07 27.69
N GLN A 200 6.68 -14.02 27.93
CA GLN A 200 8.10 -13.75 28.19
C GLN A 200 8.77 -13.07 26.99
N ASP A 201 8.37 -13.42 25.77
CA ASP A 201 8.96 -12.87 24.55
C ASP A 201 8.37 -11.49 24.19
N ASN A 202 7.11 -11.21 24.55
CA ASN A 202 6.35 -10.04 24.07
C ASN A 202 6.02 -8.99 25.11
N VAL A 203 6.16 -9.25 26.42
CA VAL A 203 5.98 -8.22 27.46
C VAL A 203 7.28 -7.48 27.69
N GLU A 204 7.31 -6.17 27.49
CA GLU A 204 8.48 -5.33 27.72
C GLU A 204 8.76 -5.17 29.22
N ARG A 205 7.72 -4.88 29.99
CA ARG A 205 7.85 -4.59 31.42
C ARG A 205 6.55 -4.80 32.17
N ILE A 206 6.69 -5.16 33.44
CA ILE A 206 5.62 -5.22 34.43
C ILE A 206 5.97 -4.30 35.62
N ILE A 207 4.99 -3.55 36.12
CA ILE A 207 5.15 -2.71 37.30
C ILE A 207 4.00 -2.98 38.27
N LEU A 208 4.30 -3.58 39.42
CA LEU A 208 3.35 -3.64 40.53
C LEU A 208 3.37 -2.30 41.27
N SER A 209 2.20 -1.73 41.54
CA SER A 209 2.00 -0.64 42.52
C SER A 209 1.12 -1.16 43.66
N TRP A 210 1.70 -1.25 44.85
CA TRP A 210 1.00 -1.61 46.09
C TRP A 210 0.84 -0.36 46.97
N TYR A 211 -0.35 -0.11 47.47
CA TYR A 211 -0.67 1.03 48.33
C TYR A 211 -1.07 0.53 49.71
N GLY A 212 -0.26 0.85 50.72
CA GLY A 212 -0.53 0.37 52.08
C GLY A 212 0.49 0.84 53.11
N PHE A 213 0.44 0.24 54.30
CA PHE A 213 1.41 0.45 55.38
C PHE A 213 1.45 -0.76 56.31
N GLY A 214 2.50 -0.88 57.11
CA GLY A 214 2.68 -1.99 58.05
C GLY A 214 3.08 -1.47 59.43
N SER A 215 2.66 -2.16 60.49
CA SER A 215 2.98 -1.84 61.89
C SER A 215 3.49 -3.07 62.63
N SER A 216 4.39 -2.85 63.58
CA SER A 216 5.10 -3.89 64.32
C SER A 216 5.69 -3.32 65.63
N PRO A 217 6.27 -4.14 66.54
CA PRO A 217 6.89 -3.66 67.78
C PRO A 217 7.97 -2.57 67.59
N ASN A 218 8.70 -2.61 66.47
CA ASN A 218 9.76 -1.64 66.16
C ASN A 218 9.27 -0.40 65.37
N GLY A 219 7.95 -0.19 65.31
CA GLY A 219 7.32 0.90 64.58
C GLY A 219 6.74 0.47 63.23
N ASN A 220 6.46 1.46 62.38
CA ASN A 220 5.84 1.23 61.09
C ASN A 220 6.90 0.82 60.06
N LYS A 221 6.68 -0.31 59.40
CA LYS A 221 7.47 -0.74 58.25
C LYS A 221 6.68 -1.72 57.40
N ALA A 222 6.52 -1.39 56.13
CA ALA A 222 5.99 -2.28 55.11
C ALA A 222 7.11 -2.66 54.14
N ASN A 223 7.14 -3.92 53.75
CA ASN A 223 8.09 -4.47 52.79
C ASN A 223 7.31 -5.13 51.65
N LEU A 224 7.86 -5.08 50.44
CA LEU A 224 7.28 -5.72 49.25
C LEU A 224 8.33 -6.58 48.54
N LYS A 225 7.97 -7.82 48.19
CA LYS A 225 8.83 -8.78 47.48
C LYS A 225 8.12 -9.40 46.30
N SER A 226 8.88 -9.92 45.33
CA SER A 226 8.38 -10.77 44.24
C SER A 226 9.01 -12.16 44.30
N PHE A 227 8.26 -13.19 43.92
CA PHE A 227 8.66 -14.59 44.05
C PHE A 227 9.37 -15.09 42.79
N ARG A 228 10.57 -15.63 42.96
CA ARG A 228 11.32 -16.29 41.89
C ARG A 228 10.95 -17.76 41.79
N VAL A 229 10.50 -18.16 40.62
CA VAL A 229 10.07 -19.54 40.34
C VAL A 229 11.23 -20.46 40.00
N ASP A 230 12.33 -19.91 39.48
CA ASP A 230 13.49 -20.69 39.02
C ASP A 230 14.28 -21.35 40.16
N ASN A 231 14.26 -20.73 41.34
CA ASN A 231 14.92 -21.24 42.54
C ASN A 231 14.01 -21.31 43.77
N ASN A 232 12.71 -21.14 43.57
CA ASN A 232 11.67 -21.24 44.60
C ASN A 232 11.97 -20.34 45.83
N SER A 233 12.29 -19.07 45.60
CA SER A 233 12.69 -18.14 46.66
C SER A 233 12.14 -16.72 46.46
N TRP A 234 12.11 -15.93 47.52
CA TRP A 234 11.79 -14.50 47.40
C TRP A 234 12.98 -13.71 46.88
N HIS A 235 12.77 -12.84 45.91
CA HIS A 235 13.83 -12.00 45.35
C HIS A 235 14.47 -11.07 46.40
N ASN A 236 15.76 -10.76 46.20
CA ASN A 236 16.52 -9.95 47.15
C ASN A 236 16.11 -8.47 47.12
N TYR A 237 15.71 -7.95 45.95
CA TYR A 237 15.18 -6.59 45.86
C TYR A 237 13.89 -6.47 46.70
N THR A 238 13.90 -5.58 47.70
CA THR A 238 12.83 -5.43 48.70
C THR A 238 12.55 -3.94 48.94
N PRO A 239 11.73 -3.29 48.10
CA PRO A 239 11.25 -1.95 48.39
C PRO A 239 10.50 -1.92 49.73
N SER A 240 10.70 -0.85 50.51
CA SER A 240 10.07 -0.67 51.82
C SER A 240 9.89 0.80 52.17
N HIS A 241 8.99 1.10 53.11
CA HIS A 241 8.84 2.43 53.73
C HIS A 241 8.41 2.29 55.20
N THR A 242 8.53 3.39 55.96
CA THR A 242 8.18 3.46 57.39
C THR A 242 7.00 4.40 57.70
N ASN A 243 6.26 4.83 56.67
CA ASN A 243 5.07 5.67 56.85
C ASN A 243 3.96 4.93 57.62
N SER A 244 3.20 5.68 58.42
CA SER A 244 2.03 5.18 59.19
C SER A 244 0.72 5.18 58.41
N ASN A 245 0.71 5.75 57.21
CA ASN A 245 -0.47 5.95 56.38
C ASN A 245 -0.21 5.30 55.01
N THR A 246 -1.29 5.00 54.27
CA THR A 246 -1.22 4.43 52.92
C THR A 246 -0.18 5.14 52.07
N THR A 247 0.83 4.38 51.65
CA THR A 247 1.92 4.86 50.79
C THR A 247 2.16 3.85 49.67
N ARG A 248 2.55 4.34 48.49
CA ARG A 248 2.85 3.50 47.34
C ARG A 248 4.25 2.86 47.46
N LEU A 249 4.33 1.55 47.30
CA LEU A 249 5.56 0.83 46.91
C LEU A 249 5.42 0.32 45.48
N GLY A 250 6.46 0.54 44.68
CA GLY A 250 6.55 0.05 43.31
C GLY A 250 7.54 -1.11 43.18
N TYR A 251 7.20 -2.12 42.38
CA TYR A 251 8.11 -3.22 42.05
C TYR A 251 8.17 -3.42 40.52
N PRO A 252 9.20 -2.89 39.84
CA PRO A 252 9.38 -3.07 38.41
C PRO A 252 10.06 -4.42 38.10
N ILE A 253 9.61 -5.07 37.02
CA ILE A 253 10.22 -6.28 36.44
C ILE A 253 10.33 -6.04 34.93
N VAL A 254 11.56 -6.07 34.41
CA VAL A 254 11.85 -5.86 32.98
C VAL A 254 11.91 -7.19 32.23
N ASN A 255 11.80 -7.15 30.89
CA ASN A 255 11.73 -8.33 30.03
C ASN A 255 12.79 -9.40 30.33
N SER A 256 14.06 -9.02 30.53
CA SER A 256 15.17 -9.96 30.77
C SER A 256 14.97 -10.87 31.99
N ASP A 257 14.15 -10.42 32.94
CA ASP A 257 13.94 -11.09 34.22
C ASP A 257 12.57 -11.76 34.31
N LEU A 258 11.63 -11.48 33.39
CA LEU A 258 10.24 -12.00 33.46
C LEU A 258 10.18 -13.53 33.62
N ARG A 259 11.07 -14.24 32.91
CA ARG A 259 11.18 -15.71 33.00
C ARG A 259 11.46 -16.24 34.41
N LEU A 260 12.00 -15.40 35.30
CA LEU A 260 12.31 -15.76 36.67
C LEU A 260 11.08 -15.67 37.59
N PHE A 261 10.01 -14.97 37.18
CA PHE A 261 8.89 -14.61 38.06
C PHE A 261 7.53 -15.19 37.64
N ILE A 262 7.39 -15.67 36.39
CA ILE A 262 6.12 -16.23 35.89
C ILE A 262 6.05 -17.73 36.19
N SER A 263 5.03 -18.13 36.93
CA SER A 263 4.76 -19.50 37.34
C SER A 263 4.23 -20.36 36.19
N THR A 264 4.25 -21.69 36.34
CA THR A 264 3.81 -22.65 35.30
C THR A 264 2.33 -22.56 34.92
N ASP A 265 1.54 -21.84 35.72
CA ASP A 265 0.12 -21.55 35.51
C ASP A 265 -0.13 -20.11 35.01
N GLY A 266 0.94 -19.35 34.72
CA GLY A 266 0.87 -17.98 34.19
C GLY A 266 0.74 -16.88 35.25
N PHE A 267 0.87 -17.22 36.55
CA PHE A 267 0.81 -16.24 37.62
C PHE A 267 2.17 -15.62 37.96
N ILE A 268 2.15 -14.32 38.24
CA ILE A 268 3.23 -13.63 38.95
C ILE A 268 2.81 -13.35 40.39
N ASN A 269 3.74 -13.54 41.33
CA ASN A 269 3.44 -13.52 42.76
C ASN A 269 4.27 -12.46 43.49
N PHE A 270 3.61 -11.73 44.38
CA PHE A 270 4.18 -10.70 45.22
C PHE A 270 3.76 -10.87 46.67
N LEU A 271 4.55 -10.37 47.61
CA LEU A 271 4.25 -10.42 49.04
C LEU A 271 4.46 -9.05 49.68
N ALA A 272 3.39 -8.47 50.19
CA ALA A 272 3.45 -7.34 51.10
C ALA A 272 3.49 -7.89 52.54
N TYR A 273 4.42 -7.41 53.38
CA TYR A 273 4.54 -7.90 54.76
C TYR A 273 5.12 -6.85 55.72
N ALA A 274 4.77 -6.99 57.00
CA ALA A 274 5.30 -6.19 58.10
C ALA A 274 6.38 -6.96 58.90
N GLU A 275 7.09 -6.29 59.81
CA GLU A 275 8.11 -6.94 60.65
C GLU A 275 7.46 -7.84 61.73
N PRO A 276 8.19 -8.84 62.29
CA PRO A 276 7.63 -9.81 63.22
C PRO A 276 7.07 -9.21 64.53
N SER A 277 6.03 -9.82 65.08
CA SER A 277 5.50 -9.55 66.42
C SER A 277 6.46 -10.03 67.52
N ASP A 278 6.43 -9.39 68.69
CA ASP A 278 7.16 -9.78 69.91
C ASP A 278 6.29 -10.65 70.86
N GLY A 279 5.09 -11.04 70.44
CA GLY A 279 4.12 -11.76 71.27
C GLY A 279 3.19 -10.86 72.08
N THR A 280 3.38 -9.53 72.05
CA THR A 280 2.55 -8.53 72.74
C THR A 280 1.99 -7.51 71.74
N THR A 281 2.86 -6.87 70.96
CA THR A 281 2.51 -5.93 69.90
C THR A 281 2.29 -6.71 68.59
N PRO A 282 1.10 -6.62 67.96
CA PRO A 282 0.84 -7.32 66.72
C PRO A 282 1.76 -6.87 65.58
N SER A 283 2.09 -7.81 64.68
CA SER A 283 2.49 -7.49 63.31
C SER A 283 1.20 -7.27 62.51
N ALA A 284 1.11 -6.19 61.74
CA ALA A 284 -0.04 -5.91 60.87
C ALA A 284 0.40 -5.32 59.53
N ILE A 285 -0.18 -5.80 58.43
CA ILE A 285 -0.02 -5.25 57.08
C ILE A 285 -1.38 -4.82 56.55
N ASN A 286 -1.48 -3.56 56.11
CA ASN A 286 -2.70 -2.92 55.64
C ASN A 286 -2.56 -2.56 54.17
N THR A 287 -3.49 -3.01 53.33
CA THR A 287 -3.53 -2.72 51.90
C THR A 287 -4.80 -1.95 51.55
N ASP A 288 -4.65 -0.81 50.89
CA ASP A 288 -5.75 0.04 50.36
C ASP A 288 -6.02 -0.29 48.90
N TYR A 289 -4.97 -0.47 48.09
CA TYR A 289 -5.12 -0.75 46.66
C TYR A 289 -3.91 -1.48 46.09
N VAL A 290 -4.14 -2.28 45.05
CA VAL A 290 -3.05 -2.93 44.30
C VAL A 290 -3.38 -2.96 42.81
N GLU A 291 -2.41 -2.59 41.99
CA GLU A 291 -2.46 -2.72 40.54
C GLU A 291 -1.16 -3.29 39.97
N LEU A 292 -1.27 -3.92 38.80
CA LEU A 292 -0.17 -4.43 38.01
C LEU A 292 -0.28 -3.86 36.59
N GLN A 293 0.65 -3.00 36.22
CA GLN A 293 0.75 -2.46 34.86
C GLN A 293 1.56 -3.45 34.00
N ILE A 294 1.04 -3.78 32.83
CA ILE A 294 1.66 -4.68 31.84
C ILE A 294 1.81 -3.89 30.53
N GLU A 295 3.04 -3.80 30.03
CA GLU A 295 3.41 -3.08 28.81
C GLU A 295 3.97 -4.07 27.78
N LEU A 296 3.36 -4.13 26.58
CA LEU A 296 3.84 -4.98 25.49
C LEU A 296 4.98 -4.33 24.71
N LYS A 297 5.89 -5.14 24.17
CA LYS A 297 6.98 -4.69 23.29
C LYS A 297 6.42 -3.96 22.07
N PRO A 298 7.07 -2.89 21.58
CA PRO A 298 6.62 -2.13 20.40
C PRO A 298 6.67 -2.91 19.08
N THR A 299 7.23 -4.14 19.11
CA THR A 299 7.34 -5.08 17.99
C THR A 299 6.48 -6.34 18.18
N CYS A 300 5.62 -6.36 19.20
CA CYS A 300 4.71 -7.48 19.47
C CYS A 300 3.79 -7.75 18.26
N GLU A 301 3.44 -9.01 18.00
CA GLU A 301 2.59 -9.35 16.84
C GLU A 301 1.20 -8.69 16.89
N PHE A 302 0.72 -8.29 18.09
CA PHE A 302 -0.54 -7.58 18.26
C PHE A 302 -0.58 -6.20 17.60
N TYR A 303 0.58 -5.68 17.17
CA TYR A 303 0.67 -4.51 16.33
C TYR A 303 0.43 -4.79 14.83
N ARG A 304 0.12 -6.03 14.44
CA ARG A 304 -0.44 -6.33 13.13
C ARG A 304 -1.94 -5.98 13.15
N PRO A 305 -2.38 -4.95 12.40
CA PRO A 305 -3.78 -4.56 12.44
C PRO A 305 -4.65 -5.47 11.57
N SER A 306 -5.95 -5.47 11.87
CA SER A 306 -6.97 -5.88 10.92
C SER A 306 -7.10 -4.84 9.81
N ILE A 307 -7.18 -5.32 8.57
CA ILE A 307 -7.52 -4.49 7.41
C ILE A 307 -9.02 -4.60 7.15
N ILE A 308 -9.67 -3.46 6.99
CA ILE A 308 -11.06 -3.37 6.57
C ILE A 308 -11.10 -2.77 5.18
N ARG A 309 -11.62 -3.53 4.21
CA ARG A 309 -11.90 -3.01 2.87
C ARG A 309 -13.35 -2.58 2.77
N VAL A 310 -13.58 -1.36 2.30
CA VAL A 310 -14.93 -0.86 1.99
C VAL A 310 -15.17 -1.05 0.50
N ALA A 311 -16.16 -1.87 0.19
CA ALA A 311 -16.64 -2.16 -1.15
C ALA A 311 -18.00 -1.50 -1.38
N ASN A 312 -18.17 -0.81 -2.49
CA ASN A 312 -19.42 -0.15 -2.86
C ASN A 312 -19.67 -0.31 -4.37
N PHE A 313 -20.67 0.38 -4.92
CA PHE A 313 -21.00 0.31 -6.34
C PHE A 313 -20.31 1.38 -7.20
N GLU A 314 -19.28 2.05 -6.69
CA GLU A 314 -18.52 3.04 -7.48
C GLU A 314 -17.90 2.37 -8.72
N GLY A 315 -18.01 3.06 -9.86
CA GLY A 315 -17.48 2.58 -11.15
C GLY A 315 -18.20 1.35 -11.75
N LYS A 316 -19.27 0.85 -11.11
CA LYS A 316 -19.99 -0.34 -11.57
C LYS A 316 -20.71 -0.11 -12.91
N GLN A 317 -20.47 -1.03 -13.85
CA GLN A 317 -21.21 -1.12 -15.10
C GLN A 317 -22.11 -2.36 -15.12
N ARG A 318 -23.34 -2.19 -15.60
CA ARG A 318 -24.33 -3.28 -15.71
C ARG A 318 -23.78 -4.46 -16.51
N LEU A 319 -23.96 -5.68 -16.01
CA LEU A 319 -23.50 -6.94 -16.61
C LEU A 319 -21.97 -7.09 -16.77
N SER A 320 -21.17 -6.11 -16.34
CA SER A 320 -19.71 -6.22 -16.35
C SER A 320 -19.19 -6.60 -14.96
N THR A 321 -18.23 -7.52 -14.90
CA THR A 321 -17.47 -7.85 -13.68
C THR A 321 -16.03 -7.34 -13.74
N ILE A 322 -15.66 -6.64 -14.82
CA ILE A 322 -14.28 -6.20 -15.06
C ILE A 322 -13.94 -5.03 -14.13
N GLU A 323 -14.78 -4.00 -14.08
CA GLU A 323 -14.54 -2.80 -13.27
C GLU A 323 -14.88 -3.06 -11.80
N ASN A 324 -16.09 -3.58 -11.55
CA ASN A 324 -16.62 -3.84 -10.22
C ASN A 324 -17.46 -5.14 -10.24
N PRO A 325 -17.13 -6.15 -9.42
CA PRO A 325 -17.77 -7.47 -9.48
C PRO A 325 -19.12 -7.54 -8.73
N HIS A 326 -19.51 -6.50 -8.01
CA HIS A 326 -20.72 -6.49 -7.18
C HIS A 326 -21.99 -6.30 -8.03
N MET A 327 -23.16 -6.63 -7.48
CA MET A 327 -24.44 -6.51 -8.18
C MET A 327 -25.55 -5.96 -7.26
N ALA A 328 -26.42 -5.12 -7.82
CA ALA A 328 -27.69 -4.74 -7.21
C ALA A 328 -28.84 -5.14 -8.14
N LYS A 329 -29.84 -5.86 -7.62
CA LYS A 329 -30.96 -6.37 -8.42
C LYS A 329 -32.32 -6.11 -7.77
N ASN A 330 -33.30 -5.69 -8.56
CA ASN A 330 -34.67 -5.46 -8.08
C ASN A 330 -35.57 -6.63 -8.45
N ALA A 331 -36.54 -6.96 -7.59
CA ALA A 331 -37.61 -7.89 -7.94
C ALA A 331 -38.64 -7.21 -8.86
N PRO A 332 -39.21 -7.90 -9.87
CA PRO A 332 -40.20 -7.34 -10.78
C PRO A 332 -41.56 -7.07 -10.09
N SER A 333 -42.48 -6.39 -10.78
CA SER A 333 -43.88 -6.24 -10.32
C SER A 333 -44.57 -7.60 -10.18
N GLY A 334 -45.54 -7.71 -9.27
CA GLY A 334 -46.21 -8.99 -8.96
C GLY A 334 -45.47 -9.88 -7.95
N THR A 335 -44.37 -9.39 -7.36
CA THR A 335 -43.59 -10.16 -6.38
C THR A 335 -44.14 -9.95 -4.97
N THR A 336 -44.80 -10.97 -4.42
CA THR A 336 -45.44 -10.93 -3.09
C THR A 336 -44.61 -11.54 -1.96
N GLU A 337 -43.42 -12.05 -2.26
CA GLU A 337 -42.49 -12.65 -1.31
C GLU A 337 -41.08 -12.07 -1.49
N LEU A 338 -40.21 -12.23 -0.48
CA LEU A 338 -38.80 -11.82 -0.62
C LEU A 338 -38.06 -12.78 -1.56
N SER A 339 -37.55 -12.25 -2.67
CA SER A 339 -36.79 -13.00 -3.66
C SER A 339 -35.49 -13.51 -3.05
N THR A 340 -35.14 -14.77 -3.32
CA THR A 340 -33.81 -15.30 -2.95
C THR A 340 -32.74 -14.80 -3.93
N PRO A 341 -31.46 -14.77 -3.53
CA PRO A 341 -30.38 -14.32 -4.42
C PRO A 341 -30.25 -15.14 -5.72
N SER A 342 -30.69 -16.41 -5.71
CA SER A 342 -30.67 -17.31 -6.85
C SER A 342 -31.86 -17.13 -7.81
N SER A 343 -32.80 -16.23 -7.51
CA SER A 343 -33.96 -15.99 -8.36
C SER A 343 -33.55 -15.41 -9.72
N THR A 344 -33.95 -16.07 -10.80
CA THR A 344 -33.72 -15.62 -12.18
C THR A 344 -34.63 -14.46 -12.59
N ALA A 345 -35.65 -14.14 -11.79
CA ALA A 345 -36.57 -13.02 -12.04
C ALA A 345 -35.98 -11.66 -11.64
N LEU A 346 -34.90 -11.65 -10.83
CA LEU A 346 -34.23 -10.44 -10.39
C LEU A 346 -33.54 -9.72 -11.56
N ILE A 347 -33.78 -8.41 -11.67
CA ILE A 347 -33.24 -7.56 -12.76
C ILE A 347 -32.12 -6.68 -12.21
N GLU A 348 -30.92 -6.77 -12.78
CA GLU A 348 -29.78 -5.93 -12.41
C GLU A 348 -29.98 -4.47 -12.79
N GLN A 349 -29.56 -3.56 -11.91
CA GLN A 349 -29.57 -2.12 -12.12
C GLN A 349 -28.80 -1.69 -13.37
N ASP A 350 -29.22 -0.56 -13.93
CA ASP A 350 -28.49 0.15 -14.96
C ASP A 350 -27.47 1.13 -14.36
N GLY A 351 -26.73 1.83 -15.24
CA GLY A 351 -25.71 2.78 -14.81
C GLY A 351 -26.26 3.96 -14.01
N THR A 352 -27.53 4.33 -14.19
CA THR A 352 -28.18 5.37 -13.39
C THR A 352 -28.43 4.86 -11.98
N GLY A 353 -29.04 3.67 -11.85
CA GLY A 353 -29.29 3.05 -10.56
C GLY A 353 -28.02 2.80 -9.76
N TYR A 354 -26.93 2.38 -10.41
CA TYR A 354 -25.64 2.21 -9.73
C TYR A 354 -25.04 3.53 -9.23
N LYS A 355 -25.11 4.62 -10.03
CA LYS A 355 -24.66 5.94 -9.58
C LYS A 355 -25.39 6.39 -8.32
N GLN A 356 -26.72 6.23 -8.31
CA GLN A 356 -27.62 6.58 -7.20
C GLN A 356 -27.41 5.79 -5.91
N ILE A 357 -26.61 4.72 -5.91
CA ILE A 357 -26.33 3.92 -4.69
C ILE A 357 -24.84 3.86 -4.36
N SER A 358 -24.01 4.59 -5.11
CA SER A 358 -22.55 4.57 -5.00
C SER A 358 -21.97 5.71 -4.17
N SER A 359 -22.77 6.71 -3.79
CA SER A 359 -22.36 7.82 -2.93
C SER A 359 -23.56 8.38 -2.17
N PRO A 360 -23.39 8.83 -0.92
CA PRO A 360 -24.46 9.47 -0.15
C PRO A 360 -24.69 10.91 -0.64
N ASP A 361 -25.58 11.10 -1.61
CA ASP A 361 -25.80 12.38 -2.29
C ASP A 361 -27.27 12.84 -2.35
N SER A 362 -28.17 12.13 -1.65
CA SER A 362 -29.61 12.35 -1.67
C SER A 362 -30.28 12.11 -3.03
N GLN A 363 -29.64 11.39 -3.96
CA GLN A 363 -30.26 10.88 -5.19
C GLN A 363 -30.65 9.42 -5.05
N TYR A 364 -31.94 9.14 -4.96
CA TYR A 364 -32.40 7.80 -4.60
C TYR A 364 -32.60 6.87 -5.80
N LEU A 365 -32.06 5.66 -5.71
CA LEU A 365 -32.64 4.51 -6.39
C LEU A 365 -34.02 4.25 -5.78
N THR A 366 -35.06 4.44 -6.58
CA THR A 366 -36.45 4.26 -6.16
C THR A 366 -37.05 3.02 -6.79
N VAL A 367 -37.45 2.06 -5.97
CA VAL A 367 -38.16 0.85 -6.43
C VAL A 367 -39.58 0.90 -5.89
N GLN A 368 -40.56 0.96 -6.79
CA GLN A 368 -41.98 1.09 -6.44
C GLN A 368 -42.79 -0.08 -7.00
N ARG A 369 -43.73 -0.60 -6.19
CA ARG A 369 -44.63 -1.69 -6.55
C ARG A 369 -46.05 -1.38 -6.07
N THR A 370 -47.03 -1.58 -6.95
CA THR A 370 -48.41 -1.11 -6.74
C THR A 370 -49.43 -2.25 -6.57
N GLY A 371 -49.13 -3.48 -7.03
CA GLY A 371 -50.06 -4.61 -6.91
C GLY A 371 -50.35 -4.97 -5.44
N VAL A 372 -51.55 -5.47 -5.14
CA VAL A 372 -51.90 -5.92 -3.79
C VAL A 372 -50.93 -7.02 -3.36
N GLY A 373 -50.27 -6.83 -2.22
CA GLY A 373 -49.27 -7.76 -1.70
C GLY A 373 -47.88 -7.59 -2.31
N ASP A 374 -47.70 -6.75 -3.34
CA ASP A 374 -46.38 -6.55 -3.94
C ASP A 374 -45.40 -5.91 -2.94
N ILE A 375 -44.16 -6.40 -2.95
CA ILE A 375 -43.08 -5.95 -2.08
C ILE A 375 -42.00 -5.26 -2.91
N ALA A 376 -41.76 -3.97 -2.66
CA ALA A 376 -40.60 -3.28 -3.19
C ALA A 376 -39.33 -3.72 -2.46
N GLN A 377 -38.38 -4.27 -3.21
CA GLN A 377 -37.17 -4.89 -2.67
C GLN A 377 -35.99 -4.80 -3.64
N THR A 378 -34.80 -4.64 -3.07
CA THR A 378 -33.50 -4.60 -3.77
C THR A 378 -32.53 -5.55 -3.09
N VAL A 379 -31.96 -6.49 -3.85
CA VAL A 379 -30.93 -7.44 -3.40
C VAL A 379 -29.56 -6.89 -3.79
N PHE A 380 -28.68 -6.72 -2.80
CA PHE A 380 -27.28 -6.32 -2.96
C PHE A 380 -26.39 -7.55 -2.79
N SER A 381 -25.50 -7.79 -3.75
CA SER A 381 -24.60 -8.96 -3.78
C SER A 381 -23.15 -8.49 -3.95
N PHE A 382 -22.29 -8.88 -3.03
CA PHE A 382 -20.89 -8.48 -3.03
C PHE A 382 -19.98 -9.71 -3.14
N ASN A 383 -19.18 -9.77 -4.20
CA ASN A 383 -18.15 -10.78 -4.36
C ASN A 383 -16.96 -10.45 -3.45
N ILE A 384 -16.86 -11.12 -2.31
CA ILE A 384 -15.80 -10.86 -1.34
C ILE A 384 -14.45 -11.42 -1.79
N ILE A 385 -14.45 -12.48 -2.61
CA ILE A 385 -13.22 -13.12 -3.10
C ILE A 385 -12.53 -12.19 -4.10
N GLU A 386 -13.26 -11.72 -5.11
CA GLU A 386 -12.74 -10.77 -6.09
C GLU A 386 -12.31 -9.45 -5.44
N GLU A 387 -13.05 -8.97 -4.44
CA GLU A 387 -12.69 -7.73 -3.76
C GLU A 387 -11.35 -7.86 -3.00
N ILE A 388 -11.17 -8.96 -2.25
CA ILE A 388 -9.93 -9.24 -1.54
C ILE A 388 -8.76 -9.36 -2.53
N GLU A 389 -8.91 -10.15 -3.59
CA GLU A 389 -7.82 -10.39 -4.55
C GLU A 389 -7.43 -9.16 -5.37
N ARG A 390 -8.39 -8.29 -5.70
CA ARG A 390 -8.13 -7.06 -6.46
C ARG A 390 -7.54 -5.95 -5.60
N GLN A 391 -8.05 -5.78 -4.38
CA GLN A 391 -7.80 -4.57 -3.58
C GLN A 391 -6.86 -4.80 -2.38
N ILE A 392 -6.82 -6.00 -1.81
CA ILE A 392 -6.07 -6.26 -0.58
C ILE A 392 -4.82 -7.11 -0.84
N GLY A 393 -4.94 -8.20 -1.58
CA GLY A 393 -3.84 -9.13 -1.85
C GLY A 393 -4.34 -10.48 -2.33
N LYS A 394 -3.45 -11.29 -2.89
CA LYS A 394 -3.78 -12.61 -3.43
C LYS A 394 -4.08 -13.60 -2.31
N ILE A 395 -5.18 -14.34 -2.44
CA ILE A 395 -5.53 -15.42 -1.53
C ILE A 395 -4.61 -16.62 -1.82
N PRO A 396 -4.00 -17.27 -0.81
CA PRO A 396 -3.00 -18.34 -0.98
C PRO A 396 -3.64 -19.70 -1.31
N LYS A 397 -4.57 -19.70 -2.28
CA LYS A 397 -5.34 -20.86 -2.75
C LYS A 397 -5.59 -20.75 -4.25
N VAL A 398 -5.78 -21.89 -4.91
CA VAL A 398 -5.93 -21.95 -6.37
C VAL A 398 -7.39 -21.95 -6.76
N THR A 399 -8.17 -22.88 -6.22
CA THR A 399 -9.56 -23.07 -6.62
C THR A 399 -10.47 -22.08 -5.89
N LEU A 400 -11.57 -21.69 -6.53
CA LEU A 400 -12.57 -20.81 -5.91
C LEU A 400 -13.14 -21.40 -4.62
N VAL A 401 -13.35 -22.72 -4.57
CA VAL A 401 -13.84 -23.41 -3.37
C VAL A 401 -12.88 -23.25 -2.19
N GLU A 402 -11.58 -23.44 -2.42
CA GLU A 402 -10.55 -23.25 -1.40
C GLU A 402 -10.42 -21.78 -0.99
N LYS A 403 -10.56 -20.83 -1.93
CA LYS A 403 -10.57 -19.39 -1.63
C LYS A 403 -11.77 -19.00 -0.77
N ILE A 404 -12.95 -19.56 -1.04
CA ILE A 404 -14.15 -19.38 -0.21
C ILE A 404 -13.92 -19.92 1.20
N GLN A 405 -13.31 -21.10 1.31
CA GLN A 405 -12.99 -21.68 2.61
C GLN A 405 -11.97 -20.81 3.37
N TRP A 406 -10.94 -20.33 2.68
CA TRP A 406 -9.99 -19.37 3.24
C TRP A 406 -10.71 -18.11 3.74
N ALA A 407 -11.61 -17.51 2.95
CA ALA A 407 -12.34 -16.32 3.38
C ALA A 407 -13.17 -16.59 4.64
N LYS A 408 -13.86 -17.74 4.73
CA LYS A 408 -14.60 -18.14 5.94
C LYS A 408 -13.69 -18.21 7.18
N GLU A 409 -12.47 -18.71 7.02
CA GLU A 409 -11.50 -18.86 8.10
C GLU A 409 -10.84 -17.53 8.50
N ASN A 410 -10.67 -16.60 7.56
CA ASN A 410 -9.81 -15.43 7.70
C ASN A 410 -10.57 -14.09 7.79
N THR A 411 -11.79 -13.97 7.27
CA THR A 411 -12.59 -12.76 7.52
C THR A 411 -13.19 -12.78 8.93
N ALA A 412 -12.90 -11.75 9.73
CA ALA A 412 -13.46 -11.57 11.06
C ALA A 412 -14.94 -11.20 10.98
N ARG A 413 -15.27 -10.24 10.13
CA ARG A 413 -16.63 -9.70 10.03
C ARG A 413 -16.89 -9.10 8.64
N VAL A 414 -18.12 -9.22 8.18
CA VAL A 414 -18.64 -8.48 7.03
C VAL A 414 -19.79 -7.60 7.50
N THR A 415 -19.77 -6.31 7.19
CA THR A 415 -20.83 -5.37 7.60
C THR A 415 -21.41 -4.67 6.38
N CYS A 416 -22.70 -4.89 6.10
CA CYS A 416 -23.42 -4.10 5.09
C CYS A 416 -23.99 -2.85 5.74
N ILE A 417 -23.70 -1.69 5.15
CA ILE A 417 -24.24 -0.40 5.54
C ILE A 417 -25.14 0.07 4.41
N TRP A 418 -26.41 0.31 4.72
CA TRP A 418 -27.43 0.74 3.79
C TRP A 418 -28.08 2.03 4.28
N ASP A 419 -28.09 3.06 3.45
CA ASP A 419 -28.76 4.32 3.70
C ASP A 419 -30.03 4.40 2.85
N GLY A 420 -31.18 4.53 3.51
CA GLY A 420 -32.45 4.66 2.81
C GLY A 420 -33.67 4.73 3.72
N TYR A 421 -34.85 4.61 3.11
CA TYR A 421 -36.12 4.49 3.84
C TYR A 421 -37.19 3.83 2.96
N GLY A 422 -38.27 3.36 3.58
CA GLY A 422 -39.34 2.65 2.90
C GLY A 422 -40.71 3.24 3.24
N ARG A 423 -41.66 3.13 2.30
CA ARG A 423 -43.04 3.62 2.46
C ARG A 423 -44.02 2.58 1.92
N SER A 424 -45.11 2.36 2.66
CA SER A 424 -46.24 1.52 2.23
C SER A 424 -47.54 2.01 2.88
N ALA A 425 -48.61 1.21 2.76
CA ALA A 425 -49.88 1.43 3.45
C ALA A 425 -49.73 1.51 4.99
N GLY A 426 -48.76 0.79 5.55
CA GLY A 426 -48.46 0.78 6.99
C GLY A 426 -47.66 1.99 7.49
N GLY A 427 -47.39 2.98 6.63
CA GLY A 427 -46.55 4.13 6.94
C GLY A 427 -45.11 3.94 6.46
N PHE A 428 -44.17 4.51 7.20
CA PHE A 428 -42.74 4.40 6.88
C PHE A 428 -42.12 3.22 7.59
N LYS A 429 -41.53 2.31 6.82
CA LYS A 429 -40.76 1.18 7.34
C LYS A 429 -39.85 0.64 6.25
N ALA A 430 -38.57 0.51 6.56
CA ALA A 430 -37.60 -0.22 5.75
C ALA A 430 -36.89 -1.26 6.62
N THR A 431 -36.58 -2.39 5.99
CA THR A 431 -35.88 -3.50 6.63
C THR A 431 -34.68 -3.91 5.79
N LEU A 432 -33.54 -4.13 6.45
CA LEU A 432 -32.34 -4.74 5.88
C LEU A 432 -32.14 -6.13 6.48
N ALA A 433 -31.89 -7.13 5.64
CA ALA A 433 -31.63 -8.50 6.06
C ALA A 433 -30.47 -9.11 5.27
N ALA A 434 -29.91 -10.22 5.77
CA ALA A 434 -28.83 -10.97 5.12
C ALA A 434 -29.29 -12.39 4.77
N TYR A 435 -28.81 -12.94 3.65
CA TYR A 435 -29.19 -14.29 3.24
C TYR A 435 -28.39 -15.34 4.03
N ASN A 436 -29.06 -16.44 4.38
CA ASN A 436 -28.46 -17.60 5.03
C ASN A 436 -28.69 -18.83 4.15
N PHE A 437 -27.63 -19.40 3.61
CA PHE A 437 -27.72 -20.55 2.71
C PHE A 437 -28.07 -21.85 3.45
N ASP A 438 -27.72 -21.97 4.73
CA ASP A 438 -28.05 -23.17 5.53
C ASP A 438 -29.57 -23.26 5.79
N TYR A 439 -30.21 -22.11 5.98
CA TYR A 439 -31.67 -22.02 6.18
C TYR A 439 -32.45 -21.68 4.92
N SER A 440 -31.76 -21.38 3.81
CA SER A 440 -32.34 -20.89 2.56
C SER A 440 -33.29 -19.69 2.77
N SER A 441 -32.99 -18.80 3.70
CA SER A 441 -33.87 -17.71 4.13
C SER A 441 -33.13 -16.43 4.47
N TRP A 442 -33.86 -15.32 4.50
CA TRP A 442 -33.39 -14.01 4.97
C TRP A 442 -33.47 -13.96 6.50
N ASP A 443 -32.38 -13.60 7.17
CA ASP A 443 -32.33 -13.55 8.64
C ASP A 443 -31.65 -12.29 9.22
N GLY A 444 -31.74 -12.20 10.55
CA GLY A 444 -31.41 -11.06 11.40
C GLY A 444 -31.73 -9.70 10.77
N LEU A 445 -33.04 -9.49 10.72
CA LEU A 445 -33.65 -8.30 10.19
C LEU A 445 -33.34 -7.12 11.13
N ILE A 446 -32.94 -6.00 10.54
CA ILE A 446 -32.87 -4.70 11.22
C ILE A 446 -33.75 -3.73 10.46
N GLN A 447 -34.43 -2.83 11.18
CA GLN A 447 -35.48 -2.00 10.59
C GLN A 447 -35.56 -0.63 11.27
N HIS A 448 -36.09 0.35 10.55
CA HIS A 448 -36.46 1.67 11.09
C HIS A 448 -37.75 2.16 10.45
N THR A 449 -38.37 3.18 11.06
CA THR A 449 -39.64 3.79 10.62
C THR A 449 -39.50 5.27 10.27
N ASN A 450 -38.29 5.72 9.95
CA ASN A 450 -38.04 7.11 9.58
C ASN A 450 -38.62 7.43 8.19
N SER A 451 -39.11 8.66 8.03
CA SER A 451 -39.66 9.19 6.77
C SER A 451 -38.62 9.78 5.82
N SER A 452 -37.33 9.70 6.19
CA SER A 452 -36.18 10.18 5.44
C SER A 452 -35.04 9.18 5.60
N VAL A 453 -33.97 9.36 4.81
CA VAL A 453 -32.78 8.49 4.79
C VAL A 453 -32.30 8.22 6.22
N TYR A 454 -32.10 6.95 6.51
CA TYR A 454 -31.54 6.48 7.77
C TYR A 454 -30.61 5.29 7.51
N THR A 455 -29.52 5.24 8.27
CA THR A 455 -28.51 4.18 8.13
C THR A 455 -28.91 2.93 8.89
N LEU A 456 -29.01 1.81 8.18
CA LEU A 456 -29.05 0.46 8.76
C LEU A 456 -27.69 -0.21 8.56
N SER A 457 -27.10 -0.73 9.65
CA SER A 457 -25.81 -1.44 9.60
C SER A 457 -25.97 -2.89 10.08
N ARG A 458 -25.66 -3.84 9.20
CA ARG A 458 -25.85 -5.28 9.40
C ARG A 458 -24.51 -6.02 9.35
N GLY A 459 -23.98 -6.36 10.53
CA GLY A 459 -22.78 -7.19 10.69
C GLY A 459 -23.04 -8.69 10.66
N LEU A 460 -22.14 -9.45 10.04
CA LEU A 460 -22.14 -10.91 9.92
C LEU A 460 -20.76 -11.47 10.29
N ASN A 461 -20.74 -12.50 11.13
CA ASN A 461 -19.57 -13.35 11.33
C ASN A 461 -19.63 -14.49 10.31
N ILE A 462 -18.65 -14.60 9.42
CA ILE A 462 -18.72 -15.56 8.30
C ILE A 462 -18.10 -16.93 8.60
N SER A 463 -17.42 -17.09 9.74
CA SER A 463 -16.65 -18.28 10.09
C SER A 463 -17.48 -19.51 10.48
N SER A 464 -18.79 -19.37 10.71
CA SER A 464 -19.64 -20.45 11.24
C SER A 464 -21.00 -20.62 10.54
N ILE A 465 -21.30 -19.80 9.53
CA ILE A 465 -22.60 -19.79 8.86
C ILE A 465 -22.36 -19.77 7.36
N SER A 466 -23.12 -20.55 6.57
CA SER A 466 -23.07 -20.49 5.11
C SER A 466 -23.65 -19.15 4.62
N ARG A 467 -22.81 -18.11 4.65
CA ARG A 467 -23.11 -16.72 4.23
C ARG A 467 -22.53 -16.37 2.87
N VAL A 468 -21.56 -17.17 2.42
CA VAL A 468 -20.86 -16.99 1.16
C VAL A 468 -21.34 -18.08 0.21
N ASP A 469 -21.88 -17.68 -0.94
CA ASP A 469 -22.36 -18.60 -1.97
C ASP A 469 -21.19 -19.33 -2.68
N SER A 470 -21.50 -20.25 -3.59
CA SER A 470 -20.50 -21.03 -4.33
C SER A 470 -19.65 -20.19 -5.30
N ASN A 471 -20.02 -18.94 -5.53
CA ASN A 471 -19.32 -18.00 -6.41
C ASN A 471 -18.55 -16.92 -5.63
N GLY A 472 -18.55 -16.98 -4.30
CA GLY A 472 -17.86 -16.02 -3.43
C GLY A 472 -18.67 -14.78 -3.05
N PHE A 473 -20.00 -14.79 -3.23
CA PHE A 473 -20.86 -13.66 -2.92
C PHE A 473 -21.50 -13.76 -1.53
N VAL A 474 -21.61 -12.61 -0.86
CA VAL A 474 -22.53 -12.39 0.25
C VAL A 474 -23.72 -11.57 -0.24
N HIS A 475 -24.91 -11.80 0.34
CA HIS A 475 -26.15 -11.17 -0.13
C HIS A 475 -26.93 -10.50 1.00
N PHE A 476 -27.44 -9.31 0.69
CA PHE A 476 -28.30 -8.49 1.54
C PHE A 476 -29.54 -8.06 0.77
N ILE A 477 -30.63 -7.79 1.48
CA ILE A 477 -31.86 -7.27 0.87
C ILE A 477 -32.39 -6.10 1.69
N ALA A 478 -32.70 -4.99 1.00
CA ALA A 478 -33.49 -3.91 1.56
C ALA A 478 -34.90 -3.95 0.98
N TYR A 479 -35.92 -3.83 1.82
CA TYR A 479 -37.31 -3.87 1.36
C TYR A 479 -38.26 -3.04 2.24
N ALA A 480 -39.38 -2.64 1.65
CA ALA A 480 -40.51 -1.99 2.34
C ALA A 480 -41.66 -2.99 2.54
N GLU A 481 -42.62 -2.65 3.40
CA GLU A 481 -43.79 -3.52 3.64
C GLU A 481 -44.69 -3.64 2.38
N PRO A 482 -45.53 -4.69 2.27
CA PRO A 482 -46.36 -4.92 1.10
C PRO A 482 -47.34 -3.77 0.78
N SER A 483 -47.64 -3.61 -0.50
CA SER A 483 -48.71 -2.72 -0.99
C SER A 483 -50.09 -3.27 -0.63
N ASP A 484 -51.05 -2.39 -0.32
CA ASP A 484 -52.46 -2.75 -0.15
C ASP A 484 -53.28 -2.65 -1.45
N GLY A 485 -52.62 -2.36 -2.58
CA GLY A 485 -53.24 -2.10 -3.88
C GLY A 485 -53.66 -0.65 -4.11
N VAL A 486 -53.54 0.21 -3.10
CA VAL A 486 -53.85 1.65 -3.17
C VAL A 486 -52.59 2.47 -2.90
N THR A 487 -51.92 2.19 -1.78
CA THR A 487 -50.66 2.78 -1.38
C THR A 487 -49.51 1.88 -1.85
N PRO A 488 -48.65 2.34 -2.77
CA PRO A 488 -47.56 1.54 -3.28
C PRO A 488 -46.54 1.18 -2.18
N SER A 489 -45.99 -0.03 -2.25
CA SER A 489 -44.75 -0.37 -1.56
C SER A 489 -43.60 0.32 -2.30
N THR A 490 -42.79 1.11 -1.59
CA THR A 490 -41.66 1.83 -2.19
C THR A 490 -40.46 1.77 -1.28
N ILE A 491 -39.31 1.37 -1.82
CA ILE A 491 -38.01 1.45 -1.14
C ILE A 491 -37.13 2.49 -1.85
N TYR A 492 -36.55 3.39 -1.07
CA TYR A 492 -35.62 4.43 -1.51
C TYR A 492 -34.25 4.08 -0.95
N THR A 493 -33.27 3.90 -1.82
CA THR A 493 -31.86 3.64 -1.44
C THR A 493 -31.00 4.80 -1.92
N ASP A 494 -30.22 5.37 -1.02
CA ASP A 494 -29.28 6.47 -1.29
C ASP A 494 -27.84 5.96 -1.40
N TYR A 495 -27.45 5.04 -0.51
CA TYR A 495 -26.08 4.53 -0.50
C TYR A 495 -26.01 3.11 0.06
N VAL A 496 -25.11 2.30 -0.51
CA VAL A 496 -24.83 0.95 -0.01
C VAL A 496 -23.33 0.65 -0.09
N GLU A 497 -22.78 0.18 1.02
CA GLU A 497 -21.43 -0.34 1.11
C GLU A 497 -21.34 -1.63 1.92
N LEU A 498 -20.23 -2.33 1.73
CA LEU A 498 -19.83 -3.52 2.46
C LEU A 498 -18.44 -3.31 3.04
N GLU A 499 -18.33 -3.38 4.36
CA GLU A 499 -17.05 -3.50 5.04
C GLU A 499 -16.66 -4.98 5.16
N ILE A 500 -15.45 -5.32 4.72
CA ILE A 500 -14.85 -6.65 4.86
C ILE A 500 -13.66 -6.52 5.83
N GLU A 501 -13.86 -6.91 7.09
CA GLU A 501 -12.82 -6.92 8.13
C GLU A 501 -12.10 -8.26 8.14
N LEU A 502 -10.83 -8.24 7.76
CA LEU A 502 -9.91 -9.38 7.81
C LEU A 502 -9.34 -9.57 9.23
N LYS A 503 -9.08 -10.80 9.63
CA LYS A 503 -8.47 -11.08 10.94
C LYS A 503 -7.00 -10.61 10.92
N PRO A 504 -6.47 -10.18 12.07
CA PRO A 504 -5.04 -9.97 12.18
C PRO A 504 -4.35 -11.34 12.03
N ASN A 505 -3.29 -11.39 11.21
CA ASN A 505 -2.50 -12.59 10.83
C ASN A 505 -3.01 -13.40 9.62
N ASP A 506 -3.92 -12.84 8.81
CA ASP A 506 -4.32 -13.47 7.55
C ASP A 506 -3.13 -13.64 6.59
N ASP A 507 -2.90 -14.86 6.11
CA ASP A 507 -1.85 -15.16 5.13
C ASP A 507 -2.25 -14.70 3.72
N LEU A 508 -2.30 -13.40 3.47
CA LEU A 508 -2.39 -12.86 2.10
C LEU A 508 -1.01 -12.78 1.47
N TYR A 509 -0.95 -13.06 0.16
CA TYR A 509 0.24 -12.88 -0.64
C TYR A 509 0.20 -11.58 -1.43
N HIS A 510 1.36 -10.94 -1.50
CA HIS A 510 1.58 -9.73 -2.28
C HIS A 510 0.54 -8.65 -1.91
N PRO A 511 0.58 -8.14 -0.66
CA PRO A 511 -0.38 -7.16 -0.18
C PRO A 511 -0.39 -5.91 -1.08
N LYS A 512 -1.58 -5.34 -1.28
CA LYS A 512 -1.87 -4.17 -2.12
C LYS A 512 -2.45 -2.99 -1.32
N VAL A 513 -2.55 -3.14 0.00
CA VAL A 513 -3.13 -2.13 0.88
C VAL A 513 -2.27 -0.86 0.84
N PRO A 514 -2.85 0.34 0.63
CA PRO A 514 -2.12 1.60 0.57
C PRO A 514 -1.72 2.09 1.97
N LEU A 515 -1.02 1.25 2.73
CA LEU A 515 -0.56 1.52 4.09
C LEU A 515 0.97 1.55 4.10
N TYR A 516 1.54 2.70 4.43
CA TYR A 516 2.97 2.97 4.27
C TYR A 516 3.60 3.58 5.53
N GLU A 517 4.82 3.16 5.87
CA GLU A 517 5.70 3.91 6.78
C GLU A 517 6.11 5.23 6.11
N VAL A 518 6.09 6.33 6.84
CA VAL A 518 6.47 7.67 6.35
C VAL A 518 7.54 8.32 7.22
N LEU A 519 8.31 9.21 6.61
CA LEU A 519 9.32 10.00 7.32
C LEU A 519 8.67 11.12 8.15
N ASP A 520 9.41 11.62 9.14
CA ASP A 520 8.94 12.67 10.06
C ASP A 520 8.52 13.95 9.32
N ASP A 521 9.29 14.36 8.32
CA ASP A 521 9.02 15.55 7.51
C ASP A 521 7.74 15.39 6.67
N GLU A 522 7.57 14.25 6.00
CA GLU A 522 6.35 13.94 5.26
C GLU A 522 5.13 13.85 6.19
N TYR A 523 5.26 13.22 7.35
CA TYR A 523 4.19 13.09 8.33
C TYR A 523 3.65 14.44 8.80
N THR A 524 4.51 15.45 8.96
CA THR A 524 4.05 16.80 9.37
C THR A 524 3.21 17.49 8.30
N LYS A 525 3.40 17.16 7.01
CA LYS A 525 2.73 17.78 5.85
C LYS A 525 1.41 17.12 5.47
N ILE A 526 1.29 15.80 5.66
CA ILE A 526 0.08 15.03 5.32
C ILE A 526 -1.16 15.62 6.03
N LEU A 527 -2.20 15.95 5.26
CA LEU A 527 -3.46 16.55 5.73
C LEU A 527 -3.29 17.90 6.46
N VAL A 528 -2.17 18.58 6.22
CA VAL A 528 -1.88 19.93 6.73
C VAL A 528 -1.49 20.84 5.58
N GLU A 529 -0.42 20.48 4.87
CA GLU A 529 0.02 21.13 3.62
C GLU A 529 -0.51 20.38 2.39
N TRP A 530 -0.63 19.06 2.49
CA TRP A 530 -1.16 18.21 1.42
C TRP A 530 -2.62 17.89 1.70
N ASP A 531 -3.49 18.23 0.75
CA ASP A 531 -4.87 17.78 0.79
C ASP A 531 -4.97 16.27 0.53
N GLU A 532 -6.18 15.73 0.67
CA GLU A 532 -6.43 14.30 0.49
C GLU A 532 -6.01 13.78 -0.89
N ASN A 533 -6.28 14.54 -1.96
CA ASN A 533 -5.96 14.11 -3.32
C ASN A 533 -4.45 14.10 -3.56
N GLU A 534 -3.73 15.04 -2.98
CA GLU A 534 -2.26 15.08 -3.01
C GLU A 534 -1.66 13.91 -2.21
N VAL A 535 -2.25 13.53 -1.08
CA VAL A 535 -1.83 12.32 -0.33
C VAL A 535 -2.07 11.06 -1.17
N ILE A 536 -3.24 10.90 -1.81
CA ILE A 536 -3.56 9.77 -2.71
C ILE A 536 -2.56 9.67 -3.86
N LYS A 537 -2.20 10.82 -4.46
CA LYS A 537 -1.21 10.90 -5.54
C LYS A 537 0.18 10.49 -5.08
N ARG A 538 0.60 10.84 -3.86
CA ARG A 538 1.92 10.46 -3.30
C ARG A 538 1.97 9.01 -2.81
N TYR A 539 0.86 8.49 -2.31
CA TYR A 539 0.76 7.17 -1.70
C TYR A 539 -0.30 6.30 -2.40
N PRO A 540 -0.16 6.05 -3.71
CA PRO A 540 -1.08 5.18 -4.43
C PRO A 540 -0.95 3.74 -3.92
N SER A 541 -1.97 2.90 -4.12
CA SER A 541 -1.87 1.45 -3.86
C SER A 541 -0.77 0.83 -4.73
N VAL A 542 0.09 0.03 -4.09
CA VAL A 542 1.10 -0.77 -4.77
C VAL A 542 1.16 -2.18 -4.23
N GLN A 543 1.51 -3.12 -5.09
CA GLN A 543 1.66 -4.53 -4.74
C GLN A 543 3.05 -4.81 -4.15
N GLY A 544 3.08 -5.15 -2.87
CA GLY A 544 4.31 -5.43 -2.13
C GLY A 544 5.23 -4.21 -2.10
N MET A 545 6.48 -4.39 -2.51
CA MET A 545 7.48 -3.33 -2.61
C MET A 545 7.69 -2.92 -4.06
N GLN A 546 7.44 -1.65 -4.36
CA GLN A 546 7.66 -1.05 -5.68
C GLN A 546 8.61 0.14 -5.59
N HIS A 547 9.46 0.30 -6.60
CA HIS A 547 10.36 1.44 -6.75
C HIS A 547 9.89 2.35 -7.89
N LEU A 548 10.46 3.54 -8.01
CA LEU A 548 10.22 4.38 -9.18
C LEU A 548 10.87 3.71 -10.38
N GLN A 549 10.08 3.23 -11.34
CA GLN A 549 10.56 2.47 -12.48
C GLN A 549 10.21 3.17 -13.79
N ASN A 550 11.23 3.30 -14.63
CA ASN A 550 11.19 3.93 -15.93
C ASN A 550 10.49 5.30 -15.91
N PRO A 551 11.06 6.30 -15.20
CA PRO A 551 10.51 7.64 -15.21
C PRO A 551 10.55 8.24 -16.62
N TYR A 552 9.55 9.07 -16.92
CA TYR A 552 9.55 9.87 -18.14
C TYR A 552 9.25 11.33 -17.83
N VAL A 553 9.74 12.21 -18.69
CA VAL A 553 9.33 13.61 -18.73
C VAL A 553 8.96 13.97 -20.16
N MET A 554 7.80 14.60 -20.34
CA MET A 554 7.38 15.20 -21.60
C MET A 554 7.33 16.72 -21.40
N VAL A 555 7.95 17.47 -22.29
CA VAL A 555 7.90 18.93 -22.30
C VAL A 555 7.22 19.35 -23.58
N GLU A 556 6.04 19.95 -23.47
CA GLU A 556 5.24 20.32 -24.62
C GLU A 556 5.88 21.48 -25.39
N GLY A 557 5.68 21.49 -26.70
CA GLY A 557 6.03 22.66 -27.53
C GLY A 557 5.11 23.85 -27.27
N GLU A 558 5.32 24.96 -27.97
CA GLU A 558 4.47 26.15 -27.79
C GLU A 558 2.99 25.89 -28.15
N ASN A 559 2.76 25.15 -29.24
CA ASN A 559 1.42 24.69 -29.62
C ASN A 559 1.13 23.38 -28.88
N LEU A 560 0.00 23.31 -28.19
CA LEU A 560 -0.49 22.11 -27.50
C LEU A 560 -1.40 21.24 -28.37
N ILE A 561 -1.78 21.71 -29.57
CA ILE A 561 -2.62 20.96 -30.50
C ILE A 561 -1.72 20.13 -31.43
N PRO A 562 -1.71 18.78 -31.32
CA PRO A 562 -0.99 17.92 -32.24
C PRO A 562 -1.57 17.95 -33.65
N PRO A 563 -0.79 17.53 -34.67
CA PRO A 563 -1.26 17.49 -36.04
C PRO A 563 -2.48 16.56 -36.18
N PHE A 564 -3.34 16.80 -37.17
CA PHE A 564 -4.53 15.98 -37.44
C PHE A 564 -4.20 14.52 -37.81
N THR A 565 -2.95 14.23 -38.15
CA THR A 565 -2.42 12.88 -38.38
C THR A 565 -2.06 12.15 -37.09
N ASP A 566 -2.07 12.83 -35.94
CA ASP A 566 -1.83 12.24 -34.63
C ASP A 566 -3.01 11.33 -34.24
N SER A 567 -2.71 10.15 -33.73
CA SER A 567 -3.70 9.14 -33.38
C SER A 567 -4.65 9.56 -32.25
N ARG A 568 -4.32 10.63 -31.49
CA ARG A 568 -5.22 11.23 -30.48
C ARG A 568 -6.45 11.89 -31.10
N TRP A 569 -6.43 12.20 -32.39
CA TRP A 569 -7.61 12.71 -33.08
C TRP A 569 -8.58 11.59 -33.43
N SER A 570 -9.83 11.74 -32.98
CA SER A 570 -10.95 11.00 -33.55
C SER A 570 -11.45 11.77 -34.77
N VAL A 571 -10.86 11.47 -35.93
CA VAL A 571 -11.20 12.09 -37.21
C VAL A 571 -12.53 11.51 -37.72
N HIS A 572 -13.47 12.39 -38.10
CA HIS A 572 -14.77 11.96 -38.63
C HIS A 572 -14.60 11.22 -39.96
N GLY A 573 -15.43 10.20 -40.24
CA GLY A 573 -15.32 9.39 -41.48
C GLY A 573 -15.52 10.16 -42.80
N ASN A 574 -16.12 11.35 -42.74
CA ASN A 574 -16.27 12.26 -43.88
C ASN A 574 -15.16 13.32 -43.98
N ALA A 575 -14.19 13.30 -43.06
CA ALA A 575 -13.05 14.19 -43.10
C ALA A 575 -11.89 13.53 -43.84
N LYS A 576 -11.09 14.35 -44.51
CA LYS A 576 -9.89 13.98 -45.24
C LYS A 576 -8.74 14.84 -44.73
N LEU A 577 -7.65 14.20 -44.32
CA LEU A 577 -6.42 14.89 -43.93
C LEU A 577 -5.67 15.30 -45.20
N ILE A 578 -5.43 16.60 -45.38
CA ILE A 578 -4.70 17.15 -46.53
C ILE A 578 -3.22 17.29 -46.18
N SER A 579 -2.93 17.82 -44.99
CA SER A 579 -1.58 17.94 -44.43
C SER A 579 -1.65 17.84 -42.90
N PRO A 580 -0.51 17.81 -42.17
CA PRO A 580 -0.52 17.68 -40.71
C PRO A 580 -1.39 18.71 -39.98
N TYR A 581 -1.54 19.93 -40.49
CA TYR A 581 -2.40 20.97 -39.92
C TYR A 581 -3.44 21.50 -40.91
N GLU A 582 -3.85 20.66 -41.86
CA GLU A 582 -4.95 20.96 -42.78
C GLU A 582 -5.91 19.79 -42.93
N ILE A 583 -7.18 20.06 -42.65
CA ILE A 583 -8.27 19.08 -42.70
C ILE A 583 -9.40 19.60 -43.58
N GLU A 584 -9.90 18.72 -44.45
CA GLU A 584 -11.07 18.95 -45.28
C GLU A 584 -12.23 18.09 -44.74
N LEU A 585 -13.42 18.66 -44.56
CA LEU A 585 -14.62 17.97 -44.11
C LEU A 585 -15.71 18.07 -45.18
N ASN A 586 -16.23 16.91 -45.61
CA ASN A 586 -17.32 16.80 -46.59
C ASN A 586 -18.61 16.29 -45.91
N PRO A 587 -19.31 17.11 -45.11
CA PRO A 587 -20.36 16.64 -44.23
C PRO A 587 -21.65 16.32 -44.98
N THR A 588 -22.31 15.24 -44.56
CA THR A 588 -23.64 14.83 -45.04
C THR A 588 -24.78 15.37 -44.16
N SER A 589 -24.46 15.89 -42.97
CA SER A 589 -25.37 16.45 -41.98
C SER A 589 -24.69 17.57 -41.19
N LEU A 590 -25.45 18.30 -40.37
CA LEU A 590 -24.88 19.26 -39.41
C LEU A 590 -24.04 18.53 -38.35
N TYR A 591 -23.01 19.20 -37.83
CA TYR A 591 -22.21 18.73 -36.70
C TYR A 591 -21.49 17.39 -36.92
N ASN A 592 -20.94 17.17 -38.12
CA ASN A 592 -19.91 16.17 -38.29
C ASN A 592 -18.63 16.69 -37.60
N VAL A 593 -18.19 16.00 -36.55
CA VAL A 593 -17.12 16.49 -35.67
C VAL A 593 -15.90 15.58 -35.74
N SER A 594 -14.74 16.19 -35.96
CA SER A 594 -13.46 15.59 -35.58
C SER A 594 -13.05 16.15 -34.21
N LEU A 595 -12.69 15.28 -33.26
CA LEU A 595 -12.41 15.68 -31.89
C LEU A 595 -11.01 15.27 -31.41
N LEU A 596 -10.48 16.05 -30.47
CA LEU A 596 -9.26 15.77 -29.75
C LEU A 596 -9.47 16.12 -28.26
N LYS A 597 -9.05 15.23 -27.37
CA LYS A 597 -8.99 15.51 -25.92
C LYS A 597 -7.60 16.04 -25.57
N LEU A 598 -7.57 17.16 -24.85
CA LEU A 598 -6.32 17.83 -24.44
C LEU A 598 -6.14 17.77 -22.92
N PRO A 599 -4.91 17.59 -22.42
CA PRO A 599 -4.60 17.79 -21.01
C PRO A 599 -4.84 19.26 -20.62
N MET A 600 -5.21 19.50 -19.37
CA MET A 600 -5.44 20.86 -18.87
C MET A 600 -5.03 21.03 -17.41
N ILE A 601 -4.67 22.25 -17.06
CA ILE A 601 -4.34 22.65 -15.69
C ILE A 601 -5.46 23.56 -15.20
N LYS A 602 -6.09 23.17 -14.08
CA LYS A 602 -7.18 23.93 -13.45
C LYS A 602 -6.68 25.31 -13.00
N ASN A 603 -7.54 26.32 -13.10
CA ASN A 603 -7.24 27.73 -12.82
C ASN A 603 -6.12 28.33 -13.67
N ARG A 604 -5.71 27.67 -14.76
CA ARG A 604 -4.68 28.17 -15.66
C ARG A 604 -5.30 28.87 -16.85
N THR A 605 -4.67 29.97 -17.28
CA THR A 605 -5.05 30.71 -18.48
C THR A 605 -4.33 30.15 -19.71
N TYR A 606 -5.10 29.97 -20.78
CA TYR A 606 -4.65 29.54 -22.10
C TYR A 606 -5.13 30.54 -23.15
N TYR A 607 -4.40 30.64 -24.26
CA TYR A 607 -4.81 31.37 -25.45
C TYR A 607 -5.07 30.38 -26.58
N PHE A 608 -6.31 30.37 -27.08
CA PHE A 608 -6.72 29.62 -28.25
C PHE A 608 -6.69 30.52 -29.47
N ASP A 609 -5.93 30.13 -30.49
CA ASP A 609 -6.08 30.65 -31.84
C ASP A 609 -6.85 29.63 -32.69
N LYS A 610 -8.03 30.03 -33.16
CA LYS A 610 -8.89 29.15 -33.95
C LYS A 610 -8.29 28.81 -35.32
N GLY A 611 -7.29 29.56 -35.79
CA GLY A 611 -6.73 29.41 -37.14
C GLY A 611 -7.73 29.79 -38.25
N ASP A 612 -7.46 29.28 -39.45
CA ASP A 612 -8.24 29.59 -40.64
C ASP A 612 -9.31 28.52 -40.88
N THR A 613 -10.55 28.96 -41.12
CA THR A 613 -11.67 28.06 -41.45
C THR A 613 -12.49 28.63 -42.60
N THR A 614 -13.03 27.77 -43.46
CA THR A 614 -14.04 28.21 -44.44
C THR A 614 -15.34 28.57 -43.72
N GLU A 615 -16.07 29.54 -44.28
CA GLU A 615 -17.37 29.97 -43.74
C GLU A 615 -18.33 28.78 -43.60
N GLY A 616 -19.01 28.70 -42.45
CA GLY A 616 -19.87 27.56 -42.10
C GLY A 616 -19.17 26.40 -41.38
N SER A 617 -17.87 26.51 -41.10
CA SER A 617 -17.12 25.60 -40.21
C SER A 617 -16.39 26.36 -39.11
N GLN A 618 -16.02 25.67 -38.03
CA GLN A 618 -15.25 26.25 -36.94
C GLN A 618 -14.34 25.24 -36.26
N PHE A 619 -13.22 25.76 -35.76
CA PHE A 619 -12.50 25.16 -34.64
C PHE A 619 -13.01 25.75 -33.33
N ARG A 620 -13.14 24.93 -32.30
CA ARG A 620 -13.52 25.39 -30.96
C ARG A 620 -12.96 24.52 -29.85
N ILE A 621 -12.81 25.11 -28.67
CA ILE A 621 -12.56 24.41 -27.41
C ILE A 621 -13.85 24.35 -26.60
N GLU A 622 -14.16 23.17 -26.06
CA GLU A 622 -15.19 22.98 -25.03
C GLU A 622 -14.51 22.50 -23.75
N ILE A 623 -14.80 23.16 -22.63
CA ILE A 623 -14.43 22.68 -21.29
C ILE A 623 -15.68 22.15 -20.62
N LYS A 624 -15.60 20.94 -20.08
CA LYS A 624 -16.74 20.24 -19.48
C LYS A 624 -16.53 19.94 -18.01
N ASP A 625 -17.62 19.86 -17.26
CA ASP A 625 -17.65 19.29 -15.91
C ASP A 625 -17.69 17.76 -15.96
N SER A 626 -17.61 17.11 -14.79
CA SER A 626 -17.65 15.64 -14.67
C SER A 626 -18.98 15.01 -15.12
N SER A 627 -20.03 15.82 -15.26
CA SER A 627 -21.34 15.42 -15.75
C SER A 627 -21.48 15.58 -17.27
N GLY A 628 -20.46 16.11 -17.95
CA GLY A 628 -20.44 16.34 -19.39
C GLY A 628 -21.03 17.68 -19.86
N ASN A 629 -21.47 18.54 -18.93
CA ASN A 629 -22.01 19.86 -19.25
C ASN A 629 -20.86 20.81 -19.63
N ASN A 630 -21.11 21.71 -20.59
CA ASN A 630 -20.12 22.72 -20.96
C ASN A 630 -20.02 23.79 -19.86
N LEU A 631 -18.83 23.93 -19.28
CA LEU A 631 -18.44 25.05 -18.43
C LEU A 631 -18.02 26.26 -19.27
N LEU A 632 -17.26 26.04 -20.34
CA LEU A 632 -16.83 27.07 -21.29
C LEU A 632 -16.88 26.54 -22.72
N VAL A 633 -17.17 27.44 -23.68
CA VAL A 633 -17.08 27.19 -25.12
C VAL A 633 -16.36 28.35 -25.78
N ILE A 634 -15.21 28.09 -26.40
CA ILE A 634 -14.35 29.09 -27.02
C ILE A 634 -14.32 28.81 -28.53
N GLY A 635 -15.03 29.63 -29.31
CA GLY A 635 -15.13 29.51 -30.78
C GLY A 635 -14.39 30.59 -31.57
N SER A 636 -13.82 31.57 -30.88
CA SER A 636 -13.04 32.68 -31.45
C SER A 636 -11.65 32.68 -30.86
N SER A 637 -10.68 33.27 -31.56
CA SER A 637 -9.33 33.42 -31.02
C SER A 637 -9.37 34.34 -29.78
N SER A 638 -9.04 33.81 -28.60
CA SER A 638 -9.15 34.49 -27.31
C SER A 638 -8.41 33.72 -26.21
N TYR A 639 -8.07 34.42 -25.13
CA TYR A 639 -7.69 33.77 -23.89
C TYR A 639 -8.91 33.31 -23.08
N PHE A 640 -8.71 32.29 -22.24
CA PHE A 640 -9.68 31.79 -21.27
C PHE A 640 -8.96 31.15 -20.09
N THR A 641 -9.63 31.10 -18.93
CA THR A 641 -9.10 30.42 -17.73
C THR A 641 -9.90 29.16 -17.46
N VAL A 642 -9.20 28.03 -17.29
CA VAL A 642 -9.82 26.74 -16.98
C VAL A 642 -10.47 26.80 -15.59
N PRO A 643 -11.78 26.52 -15.46
CA PRO A 643 -12.45 26.51 -14.16
C PRO A 643 -11.89 25.43 -13.21
N SER A 644 -11.99 25.67 -11.89
CA SER A 644 -11.51 24.72 -10.86
C SER A 644 -12.25 23.38 -10.87
N ASN A 645 -13.52 23.37 -11.29
CA ASN A 645 -14.36 22.18 -11.43
C ASN A 645 -14.31 21.55 -12.83
N ALA A 646 -13.40 21.99 -13.71
CA ALA A 646 -13.23 21.40 -15.03
C ALA A 646 -12.76 19.93 -14.94
N TYR A 647 -13.35 19.08 -15.79
CA TYR A 647 -13.07 17.66 -15.89
C TYR A 647 -12.44 17.28 -17.25
N GLU A 648 -12.90 17.89 -18.33
CA GLU A 648 -12.39 17.59 -19.68
C GLU A 648 -12.24 18.85 -20.54
N MET A 649 -11.17 18.92 -21.35
CA MET A 649 -10.99 19.89 -22.42
C MET A 649 -11.01 19.18 -23.78
N LEU A 650 -11.89 19.62 -24.67
CA LEU A 650 -12.06 19.07 -26.01
C LEU A 650 -11.79 20.13 -27.06
N MET A 651 -10.88 19.84 -27.99
CA MET A 651 -10.72 20.57 -29.23
C MET A 651 -11.57 19.91 -30.32
N LYS A 652 -12.32 20.71 -31.09
CA LYS A 652 -13.23 20.23 -32.13
C LYS A 652 -13.03 20.99 -33.43
N PHE A 653 -13.04 20.26 -34.55
CA PHE A 653 -13.32 20.81 -35.88
C PHE A 653 -14.69 20.31 -36.33
N GLN A 654 -15.58 21.22 -36.71
CA GLN A 654 -16.95 20.85 -37.09
C GLN A 654 -17.55 21.78 -38.13
N ASN A 655 -18.55 21.28 -38.86
CA ASN A 655 -19.43 22.08 -39.68
C ASN A 655 -20.68 22.53 -38.92
N ASN A 656 -21.10 23.76 -39.18
CA ASN A 656 -22.33 24.36 -38.65
C ASN A 656 -23.42 24.51 -39.73
N ILE A 657 -23.11 24.22 -40.99
CA ILE A 657 -24.05 24.11 -42.12
C ILE A 657 -23.73 22.85 -42.94
N SER A 658 -24.67 22.32 -43.73
CA SER A 658 -24.48 21.12 -44.56
C SER A 658 -24.43 21.46 -46.06
N GLY A 659 -23.92 20.53 -46.89
CA GLY A 659 -24.05 20.60 -48.35
C GLY A 659 -22.85 21.15 -49.14
N GLN A 660 -21.73 21.46 -48.49
CA GLN A 660 -20.48 21.88 -49.14
C GLN A 660 -19.24 21.36 -48.39
N SER A 661 -18.06 21.41 -49.02
CA SER A 661 -16.79 21.07 -48.36
C SER A 661 -16.30 22.21 -47.47
N PHE A 662 -15.68 21.87 -46.32
CA PHE A 662 -15.09 22.83 -45.40
C PHE A 662 -13.63 22.54 -45.14
N ILE A 663 -12.81 23.58 -45.03
CA ILE A 663 -11.37 23.46 -44.76
C ILE A 663 -11.05 24.16 -43.44
N GLY A 664 -10.26 23.49 -42.61
CA GLY A 664 -9.68 24.06 -41.39
C GLY A 664 -8.16 23.95 -41.40
N ARG A 665 -7.47 25.02 -41.04
CA ARG A 665 -6.00 25.10 -41.01
C ARG A 665 -5.46 25.73 -39.73
N ASN A 666 -4.30 25.22 -39.30
CA ASN A 666 -3.41 25.87 -38.34
C ASN A 666 -4.06 26.33 -37.00
N PRO A 667 -4.91 25.52 -36.34
CA PRO A 667 -5.34 25.87 -34.99
C PRO A 667 -4.14 25.80 -34.03
N MET A 668 -4.12 26.69 -33.03
CA MET A 668 -3.08 26.72 -32.00
C MET A 668 -3.69 26.89 -30.62
N LEU A 669 -3.16 26.16 -29.64
CA LEU A 669 -3.46 26.41 -28.22
C LEU A 669 -2.14 26.61 -27.49
N THR A 670 -2.02 27.70 -26.73
CA THR A 670 -0.81 28.02 -25.96
C THR A 670 -1.16 28.35 -24.51
N ILE A 671 -0.19 28.20 -23.59
CA ILE A 671 -0.34 28.65 -22.21
C ILE A 671 -0.10 30.16 -22.13
N GLY A 672 -0.93 30.87 -21.37
CA GLY A 672 -0.86 32.32 -21.19
C GLY A 672 -2.06 33.04 -21.80
N ASP A 673 -2.04 34.37 -21.76
CA ASP A 673 -3.13 35.23 -22.25
C ASP A 673 -2.79 35.96 -23.56
N GLN A 674 -1.57 35.78 -24.08
CA GLN A 674 -1.08 36.48 -25.27
C GLN A 674 -1.24 35.64 -26.55
N PRO A 675 -1.63 36.25 -27.68
CA PRO A 675 -1.56 35.61 -28.99
C PRO A 675 -0.10 35.32 -29.39
N LYS A 676 0.11 34.21 -30.09
CA LYS A 676 1.40 33.82 -30.67
C LYS A 676 1.23 33.41 -32.13
N PRO A 677 2.26 33.57 -32.99
CA PRO A 677 2.21 33.06 -34.35
C PRO A 677 2.14 31.53 -34.36
N PHE A 678 1.45 30.97 -35.34
CA PHE A 678 1.32 29.52 -35.47
C PHE A 678 2.70 28.85 -35.59
N VAL A 679 2.93 27.86 -34.73
CA VAL A 679 4.00 26.87 -34.89
C VAL A 679 3.43 25.45 -34.76
N PRO A 680 4.02 24.46 -35.44
CA PRO A 680 3.65 23.06 -35.25
C PRO A 680 3.90 22.58 -33.82
N TYR A 681 3.06 21.66 -33.33
CA TYR A 681 3.33 20.81 -32.17
C TYR A 681 4.71 20.18 -32.28
N ASN A 682 5.58 20.45 -31.30
CA ASN A 682 6.95 19.95 -31.27
C ASN A 682 7.38 19.71 -29.81
N PRO A 683 6.89 18.64 -29.18
CA PRO A 683 7.28 18.29 -27.82
C PRO A 683 8.69 17.72 -27.80
N SER A 684 9.36 17.88 -26.67
CA SER A 684 10.58 17.16 -26.33
C SER A 684 10.29 16.16 -25.21
N TYR A 685 11.11 15.14 -25.06
CA TYR A 685 10.86 14.07 -24.09
C TYR A 685 12.14 13.42 -23.61
N LEU A 686 12.05 12.82 -22.42
CA LEU A 686 13.07 11.97 -21.84
C LEU A 686 12.40 10.71 -21.32
N TYR A 687 12.78 9.55 -21.88
CA TYR A 687 12.37 8.24 -21.40
C TYR A 687 13.57 7.51 -20.80
N ALA A 688 13.58 7.32 -19.48
CA ALA A 688 14.68 6.62 -18.83
C ALA A 688 14.33 5.15 -18.61
N THR A 689 15.27 4.24 -18.92
CA THR A 689 15.10 2.80 -18.65
C THR A 689 15.90 2.42 -17.41
N THR A 690 15.40 2.82 -16.24
CA THR A 690 16.07 2.57 -14.94
C THR A 690 15.09 2.46 -13.78
N LYS A 691 15.58 1.95 -12.66
CA LYS A 691 14.84 1.76 -11.42
C LYS A 691 15.51 2.55 -10.29
N LEU A 692 14.79 3.49 -9.69
CA LEU A 692 15.28 4.42 -8.67
C LEU A 692 14.59 4.15 -7.33
N GLY A 693 15.36 3.74 -6.33
CA GLY A 693 14.87 3.36 -5.01
C GLY A 693 15.12 4.40 -3.93
N GLN A 694 14.49 4.21 -2.78
CA GLN A 694 14.65 5.00 -1.57
C GLN A 694 14.59 4.11 -0.32
N ILE A 695 15.49 4.34 0.63
CA ILE A 695 15.38 3.82 1.99
C ILE A 695 15.72 4.94 2.96
N GLY A 696 14.75 5.33 3.78
CA GLY A 696 14.90 6.50 4.65
C GLY A 696 15.16 7.76 3.83
N ALA A 697 16.21 8.50 4.20
CA ALA A 697 16.67 9.70 3.49
C ALA A 697 17.56 9.41 2.26
N TYR A 698 17.98 8.16 2.03
CA TYR A 698 18.86 7.80 0.92
C TYR A 698 18.01 7.50 -0.31
N LYS A 699 18.24 8.22 -1.41
CA LYS A 699 17.50 8.12 -2.67
C LYS A 699 18.49 7.95 -3.81
N ASP A 700 18.22 7.04 -4.73
CA ASP A 700 18.91 7.05 -6.02
C ASP A 700 18.59 8.37 -6.76
N VAL A 701 19.51 8.86 -7.59
CA VAL A 701 19.29 10.08 -8.36
C VAL A 701 19.67 9.83 -9.81
N LEU A 702 18.75 10.01 -10.75
CA LEU A 702 19.04 10.09 -12.17
C LEU A 702 19.37 11.54 -12.53
N PHE A 703 20.53 11.77 -13.15
CA PHE A 703 21.02 13.10 -13.51
C PHE A 703 21.82 13.05 -14.82
N LYS A 704 22.07 14.21 -15.44
CA LYS A 704 22.91 14.37 -16.63
C LYS A 704 24.27 14.95 -16.22
N GLU A 705 25.35 14.34 -16.68
CA GLU A 705 26.72 14.82 -16.49
C GLU A 705 27.57 14.41 -17.71
N ASP A 706 28.35 15.35 -18.25
CA ASP A 706 29.16 15.17 -19.47
C ASP A 706 28.35 14.68 -20.68
N GLY A 707 27.16 15.26 -20.91
CA GLY A 707 26.25 14.86 -21.98
C GLY A 707 25.54 13.52 -21.77
N LYS A 708 25.86 12.79 -20.70
CA LYS A 708 25.38 11.43 -20.45
C LYS A 708 24.46 11.36 -19.25
N TRP A 709 23.43 10.52 -19.35
CA TRP A 709 22.55 10.22 -18.23
C TRP A 709 23.17 9.15 -17.34
N LYS A 710 23.24 9.45 -16.05
CA LYS A 710 23.85 8.61 -15.02
C LYS A 710 22.89 8.47 -13.84
N VAL A 711 22.99 7.35 -13.13
CA VAL A 711 22.34 7.16 -11.84
C VAL A 711 23.38 7.14 -10.74
N GLN A 712 23.23 8.03 -9.77
CA GLN A 712 23.90 7.92 -8.48
C GLN A 712 23.12 6.89 -7.67
N LYS A 713 23.58 5.64 -7.69
CA LYS A 713 22.98 4.50 -7.00
C LYS A 713 23.40 4.51 -5.54
N TYR A 714 22.43 4.75 -4.66
CA TYR A 714 22.55 4.55 -3.21
C TYR A 714 21.96 3.22 -2.78
N ILE A 715 20.94 2.72 -3.49
CA ILE A 715 20.15 1.57 -3.06
C ILE A 715 20.44 0.37 -3.95
N GLU A 716 20.86 -0.74 -3.34
CA GLU A 716 20.73 -2.05 -3.94
C GLU A 716 19.30 -2.54 -3.74
N LYS A 717 18.63 -2.93 -4.83
CA LYS A 717 17.17 -3.07 -4.88
C LYS A 717 16.78 -4.50 -5.26
N ASN A 718 15.87 -5.11 -4.49
CA ASN A 718 15.30 -6.42 -4.80
C ASN A 718 16.32 -7.53 -5.04
N ASN A 719 17.39 -7.61 -4.24
CA ASN A 719 18.25 -8.78 -4.27
C ASN A 719 17.40 -9.99 -3.86
N GLU A 720 17.23 -10.94 -4.78
CA GLU A 720 16.49 -12.17 -4.51
C GLU A 720 17.26 -13.02 -3.49
N LEU A 721 16.56 -13.38 -2.42
CA LEU A 721 17.03 -14.23 -1.34
C LEU A 721 16.43 -15.61 -1.57
N ASP A 722 16.98 -16.34 -2.53
CA ASP A 722 16.50 -17.66 -2.94
C ASP A 722 17.50 -18.78 -2.59
N GLY A 723 17.20 -20.00 -3.01
CA GLY A 723 18.05 -21.17 -2.78
C GLY A 723 19.36 -21.18 -3.60
N THR A 724 19.65 -20.19 -4.43
CA THR A 724 20.97 -20.09 -5.09
C THR A 724 22.06 -19.60 -4.15
N LEU A 725 21.67 -19.00 -3.02
CA LEU A 725 22.58 -18.53 -2.00
C LEU A 725 22.96 -19.63 -1.00
N GLU A 726 24.13 -19.49 -0.38
CA GLU A 726 24.65 -20.45 0.61
C GLU A 726 24.04 -20.22 2.00
N TRP A 727 22.80 -20.68 2.16
CA TRP A 727 22.08 -20.61 3.43
C TRP A 727 22.51 -21.69 4.43
N TYR A 728 22.50 -21.34 5.72
CA TYR A 728 22.68 -22.29 6.81
C TYR A 728 21.81 -21.95 8.02
N LEU A 729 21.54 -22.96 8.85
CA LEU A 729 20.85 -22.80 10.11
C LEU A 729 21.81 -22.15 11.10
N ASN A 730 21.41 -21.01 11.67
CA ASN A 730 22.21 -20.33 12.68
C ASN A 730 21.75 -20.66 14.10
N VAL A 731 20.45 -20.55 14.38
CA VAL A 731 19.85 -20.89 15.68
C VAL A 731 18.47 -21.49 15.45
N ASP A 732 18.14 -22.49 16.26
CA ASP A 732 16.80 -23.07 16.37
C ASP A 732 16.12 -22.52 17.64
N TYR A 733 15.02 -21.80 17.48
CA TYR A 733 14.21 -21.27 18.57
C TYR A 733 12.89 -22.02 18.64
N ASN A 734 12.21 -21.93 19.79
CA ASN A 734 10.92 -22.59 19.94
C ASN A 734 9.88 -22.01 18.96
N GLY A 735 9.43 -22.80 17.99
CA GLY A 735 8.43 -22.43 16.98
C GLY A 735 8.96 -21.69 15.75
N PHE A 736 10.26 -21.37 15.67
CA PHE A 736 10.86 -20.70 14.50
C PHE A 736 12.37 -20.89 14.42
N LYS A 737 12.93 -20.74 13.22
CA LYS A 737 14.37 -20.90 12.96
C LYS A 737 14.97 -19.60 12.45
N ARG A 738 16.22 -19.34 12.83
CA ARG A 738 17.05 -18.27 12.27
C ARG A 738 18.02 -18.83 11.24
N PHE A 739 17.86 -18.39 10.00
CA PHE A 739 18.77 -18.69 8.90
C PHE A 739 19.75 -17.55 8.68
N ALA A 740 20.90 -17.87 8.12
CA ALA A 740 21.92 -16.89 7.79
C ALA A 740 22.50 -17.15 6.40
N VAL A 741 22.92 -16.05 5.77
CA VAL A 741 23.59 -16.01 4.47
C VAL A 741 24.63 -14.89 4.49
N SER A 742 25.76 -15.08 3.81
CA SER A 742 26.87 -14.12 3.78
C SER A 742 26.88 -13.27 2.48
N ASN A 743 27.97 -12.53 2.24
CA ASN A 743 28.22 -11.70 1.04
C ASN A 743 27.52 -10.32 0.98
N TYR A 744 27.21 -9.72 2.14
CA TYR A 744 26.62 -8.38 2.20
C TYR A 744 27.54 -7.31 2.82
N SER A 745 28.86 -7.45 2.65
CA SER A 745 29.84 -6.47 3.16
C SER A 745 29.80 -5.12 2.43
N SER A 746 29.12 -5.03 1.28
CA SER A 746 28.88 -3.79 0.53
C SER A 746 27.76 -2.92 1.13
N ALA A 747 27.00 -3.44 2.10
CA ALA A 747 25.92 -2.71 2.74
C ALA A 747 26.44 -1.66 3.73
N SER A 748 25.73 -0.53 3.87
CA SER A 748 26.04 0.51 4.83
C SER A 748 25.94 -0.02 6.26
N SER A 749 26.89 0.37 7.12
CA SER A 749 27.01 -0.14 8.49
C SER A 749 25.88 0.19 9.48
N ASN A 750 24.83 0.89 9.02
CA ASN A 750 23.69 1.27 9.85
C ASN A 750 22.52 0.34 9.53
N ASN A 751 22.04 -0.36 10.55
CA ASN A 751 21.06 -1.43 10.43
C ASN A 751 19.68 -0.91 9.97
N SER A 752 19.34 0.36 10.22
CA SER A 752 18.09 0.99 9.78
C SER A 752 18.05 1.36 8.29
N LYS A 753 18.99 0.83 7.49
CA LYS A 753 19.16 1.13 6.06
C LYS A 753 18.91 -0.08 5.15
N SER A 754 18.11 -1.03 5.62
CA SER A 754 17.73 -2.23 4.87
C SER A 754 16.27 -2.58 5.08
N ARG A 755 15.67 -3.26 4.11
CA ARG A 755 14.33 -3.84 4.19
C ARG A 755 14.37 -5.27 3.64
N VAL A 756 13.76 -6.20 4.36
CA VAL A 756 13.51 -7.56 3.87
C VAL A 756 12.02 -7.76 3.70
N ILE A 757 11.62 -8.16 2.50
CA ILE A 757 10.27 -8.57 2.19
C ILE A 757 10.28 -10.09 2.05
N ASP A 758 9.41 -10.78 2.76
CA ASP A 758 9.32 -12.24 2.64
C ASP A 758 8.55 -12.69 1.40
N TYR A 759 8.44 -14.01 1.22
CA TYR A 759 7.73 -14.59 0.08
C TYR A 759 6.22 -14.31 0.07
N LYS A 760 5.63 -13.97 1.22
CA LYS A 760 4.24 -13.54 1.32
C LYS A 760 4.08 -12.05 0.99
N GLY A 761 5.18 -11.30 0.90
CA GLY A 761 5.16 -9.86 0.70
C GLY A 761 5.07 -9.04 2.00
N ARG A 762 5.29 -9.68 3.16
CA ARG A 762 5.33 -9.01 4.47
C ARG A 762 6.69 -8.34 4.66
N SER A 763 6.70 -7.13 5.22
CA SER A 763 7.94 -6.49 5.65
C SER A 763 8.36 -7.07 6.99
N LEU A 764 9.56 -7.64 7.05
CA LEU A 764 10.14 -8.12 8.30
C LEU A 764 10.62 -6.94 9.15
N ILE A 765 10.61 -7.11 10.47
CA ILE A 765 11.09 -6.12 11.43
C ILE A 765 12.61 -6.24 11.56
N MET A 766 13.31 -5.12 11.51
CA MET A 766 14.74 -5.09 11.81
C MET A 766 14.94 -5.30 13.33
N ASN A 767 15.55 -6.42 13.72
CA ASN A 767 15.85 -6.73 15.13
C ASN A 767 17.32 -7.14 15.27
N PRO A 768 18.20 -6.35 15.91
CA PRO A 768 19.62 -6.69 16.07
C PRO A 768 19.90 -8.03 16.76
N ASN A 769 18.98 -8.50 17.61
CA ASN A 769 19.12 -9.79 18.29
C ASN A 769 18.60 -10.96 17.43
N VAL A 770 17.68 -10.68 16.49
CA VAL A 770 17.03 -11.68 15.62
C VAL A 770 16.51 -12.87 16.43
N ASP A 771 15.78 -12.56 17.48
CA ASP A 771 15.23 -13.47 18.49
C ASP A 771 13.69 -13.39 18.54
N ALA A 772 13.08 -12.81 17.50
CA ALA A 772 11.64 -12.70 17.34
C ALA A 772 11.21 -13.22 15.96
N VAL A 773 9.96 -13.64 15.84
CA VAL A 773 9.34 -14.01 14.56
C VAL A 773 9.26 -12.79 13.62
N ASP A 774 9.12 -13.05 12.32
CA ASP A 774 9.06 -12.02 11.27
C ASP A 774 10.18 -10.96 11.38
N SER A 775 11.38 -11.37 11.76
CA SER A 775 12.51 -10.46 11.96
C SER A 775 13.72 -10.76 11.08
N PHE A 776 14.53 -9.73 10.88
CA PHE A 776 15.80 -9.84 10.16
C PHE A 776 16.87 -8.92 10.76
N TYR A 777 18.12 -9.19 10.41
CA TYR A 777 19.24 -8.30 10.72
C TYR A 777 20.32 -8.39 9.66
N LEU A 778 20.71 -7.25 9.10
CA LEU A 778 21.85 -7.15 8.22
C LEU A 778 23.08 -6.71 9.02
N GLN A 779 23.85 -7.69 9.49
CA GLN A 779 25.07 -7.45 10.24
C GLN A 779 26.24 -7.17 9.30
N THR A 780 26.51 -5.89 9.06
CA THR A 780 27.57 -5.46 8.14
C THR A 780 28.98 -5.71 8.64
N SER A 781 29.20 -5.83 9.95
CA SER A 781 30.54 -6.05 10.54
C SER A 781 31.17 -7.39 10.14
N ASN A 782 30.34 -8.40 9.86
CA ASN A 782 30.75 -9.73 9.40
C ASN A 782 30.14 -10.07 8.02
N GLY A 783 29.29 -9.21 7.45
CA GLY A 783 28.70 -9.36 6.13
C GLY A 783 27.55 -10.37 6.05
N TYR A 784 26.90 -10.68 7.17
CA TYR A 784 25.80 -11.65 7.24
C TYR A 784 24.43 -10.98 7.27
N LEU A 785 23.49 -11.56 6.52
CA LEU A 785 22.07 -11.35 6.70
C LEU A 785 21.50 -12.51 7.51
N TYR A 786 20.77 -12.19 8.57
CA TYR A 786 19.98 -13.12 9.35
C TYR A 786 18.50 -12.90 9.09
N VAL A 787 17.74 -13.97 8.93
CA VAL A 787 16.27 -13.94 8.73
C VAL A 787 15.64 -15.04 9.56
N THR A 788 14.52 -14.75 10.23
CA THR A 788 13.71 -15.76 10.91
C THR A 788 12.57 -16.26 10.03
N ALA A 789 12.23 -17.55 10.14
CA ALA A 789 11.00 -18.11 9.56
C ALA A 789 10.33 -19.08 10.54
N LEU A 790 9.00 -19.08 10.56
CA LEU A 790 8.22 -19.95 11.45
C LEU A 790 8.34 -21.42 11.03
N ASP A 791 8.31 -22.32 12.01
CA ASP A 791 8.29 -23.76 11.77
C ASP A 791 7.01 -24.17 11.02
N SER A 792 5.90 -23.49 11.28
CA SER A 792 4.64 -23.67 10.55
C SER A 792 4.73 -23.27 9.07
N GLU A 793 5.65 -22.38 8.70
CA GLU A 793 5.87 -21.93 7.32
C GLU A 793 6.87 -22.83 6.60
N THR A 794 7.99 -23.13 7.26
CA THR A 794 9.05 -23.98 6.72
C THR A 794 8.63 -25.45 6.63
N GLY A 795 7.75 -25.89 7.53
CA GLY A 795 7.37 -27.29 7.72
C GLY A 795 8.39 -28.10 8.52
N PHE A 796 9.48 -27.48 9.00
CA PHE A 796 10.46 -28.17 9.83
C PHE A 796 9.87 -28.45 11.22
N PRO A 797 10.02 -29.67 11.77
CA PRO A 797 9.46 -30.00 13.08
C PRO A 797 10.28 -29.41 14.23
N GLU A 798 9.61 -29.17 15.35
CA GLU A 798 10.12 -28.49 16.55
C GLU A 798 11.26 -29.23 17.28
N SER A 799 11.29 -30.56 17.23
CA SER A 799 12.27 -31.34 17.99
C SER A 799 12.84 -32.52 17.20
N GLY A 800 14.15 -32.71 17.32
CA GLY A 800 14.87 -33.86 16.76
C GLY A 800 15.27 -33.75 15.28
N TYR A 801 14.97 -32.63 14.61
CA TYR A 801 15.31 -32.40 13.20
C TYR A 801 16.16 -31.14 13.04
N SER A 802 17.40 -31.31 12.57
CA SER A 802 18.27 -30.21 12.16
C SER A 802 18.28 -30.14 10.63
N PRO A 803 17.63 -29.16 9.99
CA PRO A 803 17.60 -29.05 8.53
C PRO A 803 19.01 -28.97 7.96
N SER A 804 19.29 -29.74 6.90
CA SER A 804 20.53 -29.65 6.15
C SER A 804 20.57 -28.37 5.31
N THR A 805 21.73 -27.98 4.80
CA THR A 805 21.86 -26.85 3.86
C THR A 805 20.97 -27.03 2.62
N SER A 806 20.84 -28.26 2.11
CA SER A 806 19.92 -28.59 1.02
C SER A 806 18.44 -28.44 1.41
N ASP A 807 18.07 -28.72 2.66
CA ASP A 807 16.69 -28.52 3.12
C ASP A 807 16.35 -27.03 3.20
N ILE A 808 17.29 -26.23 3.68
CA ILE A 808 17.15 -24.77 3.76
C ILE A 808 17.09 -24.16 2.35
N GLN A 809 17.93 -24.63 1.43
CA GLN A 809 17.90 -24.23 0.02
C GLN A 809 16.51 -24.47 -0.62
N ARG A 810 15.89 -25.63 -0.36
CA ARG A 810 14.54 -25.93 -0.86
C ARG A 810 13.50 -24.96 -0.32
N TYR A 811 13.59 -24.61 0.97
CA TYR A 811 12.72 -23.60 1.57
C TYR A 811 12.84 -22.24 0.88
N PHE A 812 14.06 -21.74 0.66
CA PHE A 812 14.29 -20.49 -0.07
C PHE A 812 14.03 -20.61 -1.58
N ASN A 813 13.85 -21.82 -2.13
CA ASN A 813 13.27 -22.04 -3.46
C ASN A 813 11.73 -22.10 -3.45
N GLY A 814 11.09 -21.91 -2.29
CA GLY A 814 9.64 -21.88 -2.14
C GLY A 814 9.01 -23.23 -1.82
N TRP A 815 9.78 -24.17 -1.28
CA TRP A 815 9.29 -25.50 -0.94
C TRP A 815 9.25 -25.71 0.58
N LYS A 816 8.07 -26.07 1.09
CA LYS A 816 7.81 -26.45 2.47
C LYS A 816 8.09 -27.93 2.69
N TYR A 817 8.79 -28.24 3.79
CA TYR A 817 9.11 -29.59 4.21
C TYR A 817 7.85 -30.38 4.58
N VAL A 818 7.81 -31.67 4.24
CA VAL A 818 6.74 -32.60 4.62
C VAL A 818 7.32 -33.82 5.33
N ASP A 819 8.15 -34.61 4.64
CA ASP A 819 8.65 -35.90 5.14
C ASP A 819 10.11 -36.21 4.74
N GLY A 820 10.82 -35.23 4.16
CA GLY A 820 12.19 -35.37 3.66
C GLY A 820 12.30 -35.85 2.21
N GLN A 821 11.26 -36.49 1.66
CA GLN A 821 11.21 -36.95 0.27
C GLN A 821 10.31 -36.07 -0.58
N THR A 822 9.18 -35.67 -0.01
CA THR A 822 8.15 -34.84 -0.60
C THR A 822 8.23 -33.43 -0.04
N TRP A 823 8.08 -32.46 -0.92
CA TRP A 823 8.01 -31.05 -0.60
C TRP A 823 6.78 -30.45 -1.27
N GLN A 824 6.12 -29.52 -0.59
CA GLN A 824 4.94 -28.83 -1.11
C GLN A 824 5.23 -27.35 -1.29
N SER A 825 4.55 -26.68 -2.21
CA SER A 825 4.76 -25.23 -2.37
C SER A 825 4.42 -24.47 -1.10
N VAL A 826 5.27 -23.52 -0.69
CA VAL A 826 4.96 -22.58 0.39
C VAL A 826 3.80 -21.65 0.01
N THR A 827 3.47 -21.54 -1.27
CA THR A 827 2.38 -20.68 -1.79
C THR A 827 0.99 -21.30 -1.67
N GLY A 828 0.87 -22.54 -1.17
CA GLY A 828 -0.42 -23.22 -1.09
C GLY A 828 -1.07 -23.50 -2.44
N ASN A 829 -0.32 -23.41 -3.55
CA ASN A 829 -0.82 -23.64 -4.90
C ASN A 829 -1.05 -25.14 -5.25
N GLY A 830 -0.85 -26.04 -4.29
CA GLY A 830 -0.99 -27.49 -4.45
C GLY A 830 0.16 -28.18 -5.19
N GLN A 831 1.18 -27.45 -5.69
CA GLN A 831 2.34 -28.05 -6.33
C GLN A 831 3.18 -28.83 -5.30
N THR A 832 3.68 -29.97 -5.74
CA THR A 832 4.62 -30.80 -4.98
C THR A 832 5.86 -31.08 -5.81
N ALA A 833 6.97 -31.35 -5.13
CA ALA A 833 8.24 -31.71 -5.74
C ALA A 833 8.92 -32.79 -4.90
N THR A 834 9.70 -33.64 -5.57
CA THR A 834 10.67 -34.52 -4.88
C THR A 834 11.81 -33.68 -4.31
N ALA A 835 12.53 -34.21 -3.32
CA ALA A 835 13.72 -33.57 -2.75
C ALA A 835 14.77 -33.16 -3.81
N GLN A 836 14.93 -33.90 -4.92
CA GLN A 836 15.86 -33.53 -5.97
C GLN A 836 15.33 -32.40 -6.87
N GLN A 837 14.04 -32.40 -7.19
CA GLN A 837 13.41 -31.35 -7.99
C GLN A 837 13.41 -30.02 -7.23
N ALA A 838 13.05 -30.03 -5.94
CA ALA A 838 12.95 -28.84 -5.11
C ALA A 838 14.26 -28.05 -4.94
N LEU A 839 15.41 -28.68 -5.23
CA LEU A 839 16.72 -28.00 -5.20
C LEU A 839 16.95 -27.08 -6.40
N VAL A 840 16.31 -27.36 -7.54
CA VAL A 840 16.59 -26.70 -8.83
C VAL A 840 15.37 -26.05 -9.47
N THR A 841 14.19 -26.19 -8.85
CA THR A 841 12.95 -25.58 -9.31
C THR A 841 12.34 -24.70 -8.22
N LYS A 842 11.49 -23.76 -8.62
CA LYS A 842 10.62 -22.95 -7.76
C LYS A 842 9.16 -23.21 -8.14
N PRO A 843 8.19 -23.14 -7.22
CA PRO A 843 6.77 -23.14 -7.58
C PRO A 843 6.44 -22.00 -8.54
N THR A 844 5.45 -22.18 -9.41
CA THR A 844 5.17 -21.24 -10.52
C THR A 844 4.74 -19.84 -10.09
N ASP A 845 4.19 -19.69 -8.89
CA ASP A 845 3.74 -18.42 -8.32
C ASP A 845 4.54 -17.99 -7.08
N TYR A 846 5.68 -18.63 -6.83
CA TYR A 846 6.59 -18.26 -5.75
C TYR A 846 7.39 -17.03 -6.11
N VAL A 847 7.33 -16.02 -5.24
CA VAL A 847 8.23 -14.87 -5.27
C VAL A 847 9.22 -15.04 -4.13
N PRO A 848 10.54 -15.09 -4.39
CA PRO A 848 11.54 -15.19 -3.33
C PRO A 848 11.46 -14.03 -2.35
N TYR A 849 12.06 -14.24 -1.18
CA TYR A 849 12.39 -13.15 -0.27
C TYR A 849 13.22 -12.09 -1.04
N LYS A 850 13.09 -10.82 -0.67
CA LYS A 850 13.81 -9.71 -1.31
C LYS A 850 14.48 -8.84 -0.27
N LEU A 851 15.77 -8.59 -0.46
CA LEU A 851 16.52 -7.60 0.30
C LEU A 851 16.73 -6.33 -0.55
N SER A 852 16.41 -5.18 0.03
CA SER A 852 16.90 -3.89 -0.46
C SER A 852 17.71 -3.20 0.64
N TYR A 853 18.84 -2.59 0.31
CA TYR A 853 19.72 -1.95 1.29
C TYR A 853 20.50 -0.77 0.72
N VAL A 854 20.89 0.17 1.57
CA VAL A 854 21.77 1.29 1.22
C VAL A 854 23.21 0.79 1.10
N LEU A 855 23.88 1.10 0.00
CA LEU A 855 25.29 0.81 -0.23
C LEU A 855 26.18 1.61 0.73
N ALA A 856 27.26 0.99 1.20
CA ALA A 856 28.28 1.67 2.01
C ALA A 856 28.96 2.80 1.22
N ASN A 857 29.23 2.55 -0.07
CA ASN A 857 29.76 3.52 -1.02
C ASN A 857 28.79 3.61 -2.21
N PRO A 858 28.14 4.76 -2.43
CA PRO A 858 27.31 4.98 -3.61
C PRO A 858 28.11 4.79 -4.90
N VAL A 859 27.46 4.28 -5.94
CA VAL A 859 28.08 4.02 -7.25
C VAL A 859 27.41 4.91 -8.30
N VAL A 860 28.17 5.36 -9.30
CA VAL A 860 27.63 6.06 -10.47
C VAL A 860 27.64 5.10 -11.66
N GLU A 861 26.49 4.91 -12.28
CA GLU A 861 26.34 4.05 -13.47
C GLU A 861 25.70 4.82 -14.63
N GLU A 862 26.22 4.65 -15.84
CA GLU A 862 25.60 5.22 -17.06
C GLU A 862 24.30 4.49 -17.38
N VAL A 863 23.26 5.23 -17.77
CA VAL A 863 21.92 4.69 -18.02
C VAL A 863 21.46 5.05 -19.43
N GLN A 864 20.80 4.09 -20.08
CA GLN A 864 20.19 4.30 -21.38
C GLN A 864 18.89 5.12 -21.24
N VAL A 865 18.82 6.19 -22.00
CA VAL A 865 17.62 7.03 -22.14
C VAL A 865 17.30 7.27 -23.61
N GLU A 866 16.05 7.59 -23.92
CA GLU A 866 15.65 8.10 -25.23
C GLU A 866 15.15 9.55 -25.10
N GLY A 867 15.73 10.45 -25.90
CA GLY A 867 15.34 11.85 -25.98
C GLY A 867 16.15 12.79 -25.08
N ASP A 868 15.89 14.10 -25.24
CA ASP A 868 16.44 15.19 -24.45
C ASP A 868 15.38 16.29 -24.32
N LEU A 869 15.56 17.24 -23.40
CA LEU A 869 14.52 18.19 -23.01
C LEU A 869 14.87 19.63 -23.32
N THR A 870 13.87 20.37 -23.79
CA THR A 870 13.97 21.81 -24.07
C THR A 870 12.74 22.54 -23.57
N VAL A 871 12.90 23.70 -22.95
CA VAL A 871 11.80 24.59 -22.53
C VAL A 871 11.70 25.81 -23.42
N ASN A 872 10.49 26.31 -23.63
CA ASN A 872 10.19 27.46 -24.51
C ASN A 872 9.31 28.48 -23.80
N GLY A 873 9.90 29.25 -22.88
CA GLY A 873 9.15 30.21 -22.09
C GLY A 873 8.23 29.51 -21.08
N LEU A 874 6.97 29.96 -21.04
CA LEU A 874 5.90 29.33 -20.27
C LEU A 874 5.51 27.97 -20.87
N THR A 875 5.98 26.89 -20.27
CA THR A 875 5.99 25.55 -20.89
C THR A 875 5.28 24.51 -20.04
N GLN A 876 4.39 23.72 -20.64
CA GLN A 876 3.76 22.58 -19.95
C GLN A 876 4.72 21.41 -19.85
N VAL A 877 4.84 20.82 -18.66
CA VAL A 877 5.69 19.65 -18.42
C VAL A 877 4.87 18.56 -17.75
N GLU A 878 4.96 17.33 -18.26
CA GLU A 878 4.39 16.15 -17.63
C GLU A 878 5.52 15.27 -17.09
N VAL A 879 5.47 14.94 -15.81
CA VAL A 879 6.35 13.95 -15.18
C VAL A 879 5.58 12.68 -14.93
N GLY A 880 6.11 11.55 -15.40
CA GLY A 880 5.48 10.25 -15.22
C GLY A 880 6.46 9.11 -14.98
N SER A 881 5.94 7.89 -14.99
CA SER A 881 6.70 6.66 -14.78
C SER A 881 6.01 5.48 -15.45
N GLY A 882 6.73 4.38 -15.62
CA GLY A 882 6.18 3.17 -16.23
C GLY A 882 6.17 3.20 -17.75
N VAL A 883 7.09 3.95 -18.38
CA VAL A 883 7.30 3.87 -19.83
C VAL A 883 8.12 2.63 -20.17
N VAL A 884 7.68 1.86 -21.16
CA VAL A 884 8.48 0.78 -21.75
C VAL A 884 8.96 1.27 -23.11
N VAL A 885 10.27 1.30 -23.30
CA VAL A 885 10.93 1.89 -24.47
C VAL A 885 11.39 0.79 -25.42
N ARG A 886 11.03 0.92 -26.70
CA ARG A 886 11.48 0.04 -27.80
C ARG A 886 11.31 -1.46 -27.53
N GLU A 887 10.18 -1.87 -26.93
CA GLU A 887 9.87 -3.30 -26.80
C GLU A 887 9.71 -3.91 -28.18
N LYS A 888 10.54 -4.90 -28.51
CA LYS A 888 10.43 -5.66 -29.76
C LYS A 888 9.12 -6.42 -29.81
N VAL A 889 8.43 -6.32 -30.92
CA VAL A 889 7.13 -6.98 -31.17
C VAL A 889 7.18 -7.79 -32.45
N THR A 890 6.29 -8.78 -32.52
CA THR A 890 6.04 -9.54 -33.76
C THR A 890 4.61 -9.27 -34.19
N PRO A 891 4.36 -8.37 -35.15
CA PRO A 891 3.02 -8.19 -35.69
C PRO A 891 2.47 -9.51 -36.26
N VAL A 892 1.24 -9.87 -35.89
CA VAL A 892 0.62 -11.14 -36.30
C VAL A 892 -0.51 -10.88 -37.29
N LEU A 893 -0.45 -11.53 -38.46
CA LEU A 893 -1.50 -11.43 -39.48
C LEU A 893 -2.75 -12.22 -39.06
N TYR A 894 -3.91 -11.56 -39.08
CA TYR A 894 -5.20 -12.20 -38.93
C TYR A 894 -6.27 -11.41 -39.71
N SER A 895 -7.13 -12.09 -40.46
CA SER A 895 -8.23 -11.44 -41.21
C SER A 895 -7.80 -10.21 -42.04
N GLY A 896 -6.66 -10.29 -42.74
CA GLY A 896 -6.13 -9.25 -43.63
C GLY A 896 -5.48 -8.04 -42.93
N ASN A 897 -5.23 -8.11 -41.62
CA ASN A 897 -4.53 -7.07 -40.87
C ASN A 897 -3.47 -7.68 -39.95
N TYR A 898 -2.39 -6.96 -39.73
CA TYR A 898 -1.39 -7.26 -38.71
C TYR A 898 -1.78 -6.63 -37.37
N PHE A 899 -1.63 -7.39 -36.30
CA PHE A 899 -1.97 -6.96 -34.94
C PHE A 899 -0.75 -6.91 -34.03
N ILE A 900 -0.74 -5.91 -33.17
CA ILE A 900 0.10 -5.84 -31.96
C ILE A 900 -0.84 -5.72 -30.77
N ASN A 901 -0.56 -6.46 -29.71
CA ASN A 901 -1.27 -6.44 -28.43
C ASN A 901 -2.74 -6.92 -28.47
N GLU A 902 -3.05 -7.90 -29.32
CA GLU A 902 -4.38 -8.52 -29.39
C GLU A 902 -4.48 -9.70 -28.40
N LYS A 903 -5.45 -9.65 -27.47
CA LYS A 903 -5.57 -10.63 -26.36
C LYS A 903 -5.82 -12.06 -26.83
N ASN A 904 -6.50 -12.24 -27.97
CA ASN A 904 -6.79 -13.57 -28.51
C ASN A 904 -5.67 -14.12 -29.41
N LEU A 905 -4.62 -13.32 -29.65
CA LEU A 905 -3.44 -13.69 -30.44
C LEU A 905 -2.21 -13.60 -29.55
N ALA A 906 -1.95 -14.65 -28.77
CA ALA A 906 -0.92 -14.65 -27.73
C ALA A 906 0.48 -14.20 -28.20
N GLN A 907 0.86 -14.53 -29.45
CA GLN A 907 2.14 -14.12 -30.04
C GLN A 907 2.26 -12.61 -30.32
N SER A 908 1.13 -11.90 -30.42
CA SER A 908 1.10 -10.46 -30.63
C SER A 908 1.15 -9.66 -29.32
N MET A 909 0.92 -10.31 -28.17
CA MET A 909 0.77 -9.63 -26.88
C MET A 909 2.08 -9.00 -26.40
N LEU A 910 1.98 -7.80 -25.85
CA LEU A 910 3.08 -7.15 -25.15
C LEU A 910 3.34 -7.83 -23.80
N LYS A 911 4.55 -7.69 -23.29
CA LYS A 911 4.95 -8.26 -21.98
C LYS A 911 4.12 -7.71 -20.82
N ASN A 912 3.80 -6.42 -20.86
CA ASN A 912 2.97 -5.77 -19.86
C ASN A 912 1.62 -5.37 -20.49
N ARG A 913 0.56 -5.40 -19.69
CA ARG A 913 -0.74 -4.84 -20.11
C ARG A 913 -0.57 -3.36 -20.40
N LEU A 914 -1.03 -2.94 -21.58
CA LEU A 914 -0.78 -1.60 -22.10
C LEU A 914 -1.87 -0.62 -21.66
N MET A 915 -1.47 0.55 -21.18
CA MET A 915 -2.34 1.70 -20.93
C MET A 915 -2.51 2.54 -22.19
N LYS A 916 -1.41 2.82 -22.89
CA LYS A 916 -1.42 3.68 -24.08
C LYS A 916 -0.19 3.46 -24.94
N PHE A 917 -0.37 3.35 -26.25
CA PHE A 917 0.74 3.44 -27.20
C PHE A 917 1.27 4.88 -27.27
N LEU A 918 2.59 5.03 -27.17
CA LEU A 918 3.27 6.31 -27.40
C LEU A 918 3.83 6.36 -28.82
N LYS A 919 4.53 5.31 -29.25
CA LYS A 919 5.09 5.19 -30.61
C LYS A 919 5.17 3.73 -31.08
N VAL A 920 5.06 3.53 -32.39
CA VAL A 920 5.41 2.29 -33.11
C VAL A 920 6.52 2.64 -34.09
N PHE A 921 7.58 1.84 -34.10
CA PHE A 921 8.71 2.04 -34.99
C PHE A 921 8.85 0.88 -35.96
N LYS A 922 9.20 1.21 -37.21
CA LYS A 922 9.69 0.28 -38.22
C LYS A 922 11.18 0.54 -38.40
N GLY A 923 12.03 -0.33 -37.83
CA GLY A 923 13.43 -0.05 -37.62
C GLY A 923 13.62 1.17 -36.71
N GLN A 924 14.26 2.22 -37.22
CA GLN A 924 14.48 3.48 -36.49
C GLN A 924 13.47 4.59 -36.83
N VAL A 925 12.54 4.32 -37.75
CA VAL A 925 11.58 5.31 -38.24
C VAL A 925 10.28 5.20 -37.47
N ASP A 926 9.72 6.34 -37.07
CA ASP A 926 8.38 6.42 -36.50
C ASP A 926 7.36 6.00 -37.56
N ASP A 927 6.72 4.87 -37.31
CA ASP A 927 5.70 4.26 -38.17
C ASP A 927 4.29 4.43 -37.58
N THR A 928 4.15 5.08 -36.42
CA THR A 928 2.88 5.28 -35.71
C THR A 928 1.73 5.77 -36.60
N PRO A 929 1.91 6.73 -37.54
CA PRO A 929 0.83 7.19 -38.42
C PRO A 929 0.24 6.12 -39.34
N ASN A 930 0.91 4.99 -39.54
CA ASN A 930 0.40 3.88 -40.34
C ASN A 930 -0.50 2.91 -39.55
N TRP A 931 -0.45 2.98 -38.21
CA TRP A 931 -1.20 2.10 -37.32
C TRP A 931 -2.50 2.74 -36.85
N THR A 932 -3.50 1.91 -36.61
CA THR A 932 -4.74 2.31 -35.94
C THR A 932 -4.82 1.66 -34.57
N PHE A 933 -5.20 2.42 -33.56
CA PHE A 933 -5.29 1.96 -32.17
C PHE A 933 -6.73 1.88 -31.70
N GLY A 934 -7.09 0.84 -30.94
CA GLY A 934 -8.43 0.72 -30.39
C GLY A 934 -8.55 -0.33 -29.28
N PRO A 935 -9.62 -0.29 -28.47
CA PRO A 935 -9.76 -1.11 -27.27
C PRO A 935 -10.28 -2.52 -27.51
N THR A 936 -10.90 -2.77 -28.67
CA THR A 936 -11.60 -4.05 -28.94
C THR A 936 -10.63 -5.22 -28.91
N ASN A 937 -10.82 -6.12 -27.94
CA ASN A 937 -9.96 -7.28 -27.67
C ASN A 937 -8.49 -6.96 -27.33
N ALA A 938 -8.19 -5.73 -26.91
CA ALA A 938 -6.86 -5.36 -26.47
C ALA A 938 -6.41 -6.13 -25.20
N ASN A 939 -5.11 -6.41 -25.09
CA ASN A 939 -4.49 -6.82 -23.83
C ASN A 939 -4.12 -5.56 -23.01
N GLY A 940 -5.10 -5.02 -22.28
CA GLY A 940 -5.03 -3.70 -21.66
C GLY A 940 -6.05 -2.75 -22.28
N ALA A 941 -5.67 -1.51 -22.51
CA ALA A 941 -6.55 -0.46 -23.02
C ALA A 941 -6.57 -0.35 -24.56
N GLU A 942 -5.49 -0.71 -25.25
CA GLU A 942 -5.38 -0.54 -26.71
C GLU A 942 -4.62 -1.70 -27.39
N LYS A 943 -4.97 -1.95 -28.66
CA LYS A 943 -4.20 -2.77 -29.60
C LYS A 943 -3.87 -1.98 -30.84
N GLY A 944 -2.76 -2.30 -31.49
CA GLY A 944 -2.38 -1.74 -32.79
C GLY A 944 -2.85 -2.63 -33.94
N THR A 945 -3.39 -2.02 -34.99
CA THR A 945 -3.78 -2.69 -36.24
C THR A 945 -3.11 -2.02 -37.43
N LEU A 946 -2.51 -2.81 -38.33
CA LEU A 946 -1.90 -2.35 -39.57
C LEU A 946 -2.48 -3.14 -40.76
N VAL A 947 -2.88 -2.43 -41.81
CA VAL A 947 -3.36 -3.09 -43.05
C VAL A 947 -2.22 -3.86 -43.69
N GLU A 948 -2.50 -5.08 -44.17
CA GLU A 948 -1.49 -6.00 -44.73
C GLU A 948 -0.60 -5.36 -45.81
N SER A 949 -1.14 -4.49 -46.67
CA SER A 949 -0.39 -3.80 -47.73
C SER A 949 0.68 -2.82 -47.24
N LYS A 950 0.64 -2.43 -45.95
CA LYS A 950 1.62 -1.52 -45.34
C LYS A 950 2.69 -2.25 -44.52
N PHE A 951 2.53 -3.56 -44.29
CA PHE A 951 3.46 -4.34 -43.48
C PHE A 951 4.75 -4.65 -44.25
N ASP A 952 5.90 -4.52 -43.58
CA ASP A 952 7.21 -4.87 -44.11
C ASP A 952 7.80 -6.04 -43.34
N SER A 953 7.71 -7.24 -43.92
CA SER A 953 8.22 -8.47 -43.30
C SER A 953 9.74 -8.49 -43.07
N THR A 954 10.50 -7.56 -43.67
CA THR A 954 11.96 -7.50 -43.51
C THR A 954 12.41 -6.56 -42.40
N ALA A 955 11.49 -5.73 -41.89
CA ALA A 955 11.79 -4.76 -40.86
C ALA A 955 11.55 -5.31 -39.45
N GLU A 956 12.34 -4.84 -38.49
CA GLU A 956 12.04 -5.04 -37.07
C GLU A 956 11.03 -3.99 -36.61
N TYR A 957 10.00 -4.44 -35.89
CA TYR A 957 9.03 -3.55 -35.27
C TYR A 957 9.28 -3.47 -33.76
N THR A 958 9.28 -2.24 -33.24
CA THR A 958 9.36 -1.98 -31.79
C THR A 958 8.28 -1.00 -31.38
N VAL A 959 7.84 -1.06 -30.12
CA VAL A 959 6.82 -0.16 -29.58
C VAL A 959 7.29 0.50 -28.29
N THR A 960 6.85 1.73 -28.07
CA THR A 960 7.00 2.46 -26.82
C THR A 960 5.62 2.75 -26.25
N TYR A 961 5.39 2.44 -24.98
CA TYR A 961 4.05 2.49 -24.38
C TYR A 961 4.09 2.72 -22.86
N LEU A 962 2.95 3.13 -22.31
CA LEU A 962 2.73 3.23 -20.86
C LEU A 962 2.10 1.95 -20.32
N VAL A 963 2.58 1.46 -19.18
CA VAL A 963 2.04 0.26 -18.51
C VAL A 963 0.72 0.59 -17.81
N LEU A 964 -0.27 -0.32 -17.91
CA LEU A 964 -1.58 -0.21 -17.25
C LEU A 964 -1.53 -0.59 -15.78
N ASP A 965 -0.97 -1.76 -15.47
CA ASP A 965 -0.92 -2.35 -14.12
C ASP A 965 0.21 -1.73 -13.28
N ARG A 966 0.13 -0.40 -13.12
CA ARG A 966 1.18 0.43 -12.49
C ARG A 966 1.41 0.06 -11.03
N ASP A 967 0.37 -0.33 -10.30
CA ASP A 967 0.41 -0.78 -8.91
C ASP A 967 1.41 -1.94 -8.70
N SER A 968 1.63 -2.76 -9.72
CA SER A 968 2.58 -3.89 -9.69
C SER A 968 3.94 -3.59 -10.33
N PHE A 969 4.13 -2.39 -10.90
CA PHE A 969 5.29 -2.05 -11.73
C PHE A 969 6.10 -0.84 -11.24
N THR A 970 5.44 0.23 -10.77
CA THR A 970 6.12 1.50 -10.41
C THR A 970 5.34 2.31 -9.36
N VAL A 971 6.04 3.24 -8.71
CA VAL A 971 5.44 4.31 -7.91
C VAL A 971 5.45 5.65 -8.66
N ASN A 972 4.77 6.66 -8.12
CA ASN A 972 4.80 8.02 -8.65
C ASN A 972 6.08 8.77 -8.24
N ALA A 973 6.66 9.57 -9.13
CA ALA A 973 7.74 10.47 -8.79
C ALA A 973 7.22 11.65 -7.94
N THR A 974 7.86 11.93 -6.81
CA THR A 974 7.43 13.03 -5.91
C THR A 974 8.44 14.16 -5.79
N GLU A 975 9.61 14.01 -6.43
CA GLU A 975 10.67 15.02 -6.42
C GLU A 975 11.47 14.90 -7.72
N VAL A 976 11.23 15.82 -8.63
CA VAL A 976 12.04 16.02 -9.85
C VAL A 976 12.52 17.47 -9.84
N LYS A 977 13.81 17.69 -9.65
CA LYS A 977 14.36 19.05 -9.73
C LYS A 977 14.68 19.36 -11.18
N ALA A 978 14.04 20.39 -11.69
CA ALA A 978 14.25 20.89 -13.04
C ALA A 978 15.11 22.16 -12.98
N PHE A 979 16.16 22.22 -13.80
CA PHE A 979 17.08 23.35 -13.90
C PHE A 979 17.05 23.92 -15.31
N TYR A 980 16.91 25.24 -15.40
CA TYR A 980 16.80 25.94 -16.68
C TYR A 980 17.50 27.30 -16.64
N ASP A 981 17.99 27.73 -17.78
CA ASP A 981 18.74 28.96 -17.94
C ASP A 981 17.88 30.22 -17.70
N SER A 982 18.44 31.22 -17.02
CA SER A 982 17.74 32.48 -16.73
C SER A 982 18.08 33.62 -17.71
N SER A 983 18.95 33.39 -18.70
CA SER A 983 19.37 34.41 -19.67
C SER A 983 19.88 33.81 -20.98
N LEU A 984 19.82 34.59 -22.07
CA LEU A 984 20.37 34.16 -23.37
C LEU A 984 21.87 33.81 -23.30
N LYS A 985 22.63 34.50 -22.44
CA LYS A 985 24.05 34.21 -22.27
C LYS A 985 24.25 32.81 -21.68
N SER A 986 23.52 32.48 -20.61
CA SER A 986 23.66 31.17 -19.96
C SER A 986 23.18 30.03 -20.88
N VAL A 987 22.15 30.27 -21.71
CA VAL A 987 21.76 29.34 -22.79
C VAL A 987 22.91 29.10 -23.78
N ILE A 988 23.56 30.17 -24.26
CA ILE A 988 24.70 30.03 -25.18
C ILE A 988 25.84 29.25 -24.52
N ASP A 989 26.17 29.57 -23.27
CA ASP A 989 27.21 28.86 -22.52
C ASP A 989 26.87 27.35 -22.40
N SER A 990 25.62 27.00 -22.04
CA SER A 990 25.13 25.61 -21.97
C SER A 990 25.26 24.89 -23.32
N LEU A 991 24.79 25.50 -24.40
CA LEU A 991 24.83 24.90 -25.74
C LEU A 991 26.25 24.70 -26.26
N VAL A 992 27.19 25.59 -25.95
CA VAL A 992 28.60 25.45 -26.33
C VAL A 992 29.22 24.22 -25.64
N VAL A 993 28.90 23.99 -24.38
CA VAL A 993 29.33 22.80 -23.63
C VAL A 993 28.73 21.53 -24.24
N GLU A 994 27.41 21.48 -24.44
CA GLU A 994 26.74 20.31 -25.05
C GLU A 994 27.28 19.99 -26.45
N GLN A 995 27.59 21.02 -27.25
CA GLN A 995 28.16 20.84 -28.58
C GLN A 995 29.60 20.28 -28.51
N ALA A 996 30.41 20.70 -27.54
CA ALA A 996 31.75 20.16 -27.32
C ALA A 996 31.70 18.69 -26.89
N ASP A 997 30.76 18.34 -26.01
CA ASP A 997 30.56 16.96 -25.54
C ASP A 997 30.08 16.05 -26.68
N THR A 998 29.05 16.48 -27.42
CA THR A 998 28.53 15.75 -28.59
C THR A 998 29.63 15.46 -29.61
N LYS A 999 30.50 16.45 -29.89
CA LYS A 999 31.62 16.28 -30.81
C LYS A 999 32.64 15.26 -30.30
N THR A 1000 32.88 15.24 -28.99
CA THR A 1000 33.77 14.27 -28.34
C THR A 1000 33.20 12.85 -28.47
N GLU A 1001 31.91 12.66 -28.18
CA GLU A 1001 31.23 11.37 -28.33
C GLU A 1001 31.21 10.87 -29.77
N GLN A 1002 30.90 11.74 -30.73
CA GLN A 1002 30.93 11.40 -32.16
C GLN A 1002 32.31 10.90 -32.59
N THR A 1003 33.38 11.48 -32.03
CA THR A 1003 34.76 11.05 -32.32
C THR A 1003 35.06 9.68 -31.71
N ILE A 1004 34.57 9.41 -30.49
CA ILE A 1004 34.70 8.09 -29.84
C ILE A 1004 33.94 7.02 -30.63
N LEU A 1005 32.68 7.28 -31.00
CA LEU A 1005 31.86 6.36 -31.80
C LEU A 1005 32.49 6.07 -33.16
N SER A 1006 33.00 7.10 -33.84
CA SER A 1006 33.69 6.94 -35.13
C SER A 1006 34.89 6.00 -35.01
N LYS A 1007 35.65 6.09 -33.90
CA LYS A 1007 36.76 5.18 -33.62
C LYS A 1007 36.29 3.75 -33.32
N GLN A 1008 35.24 3.58 -32.51
CA GLN A 1008 34.69 2.26 -32.21
C GLN A 1008 34.16 1.55 -33.46
N ILE A 1009 33.47 2.27 -34.34
CA ILE A 1009 33.00 1.75 -35.63
C ILE A 1009 34.20 1.34 -36.50
N TYR A 1010 35.23 2.18 -36.59
CA TYR A 1010 36.46 1.84 -37.30
C TYR A 1010 37.10 0.55 -36.77
N ASP A 1011 37.28 0.43 -35.46
CA ASP A 1011 37.85 -0.76 -34.82
C ASP A 1011 36.99 -2.02 -35.06
N MET A 1012 35.66 -1.87 -35.05
CA MET A 1012 34.72 -2.96 -35.37
C MET A 1012 34.84 -3.41 -36.83
N LEU A 1013 34.92 -2.47 -37.77
CA LEU A 1013 35.10 -2.76 -39.20
C LEU A 1013 36.45 -3.44 -39.47
N VAL A 1014 37.51 -3.03 -38.76
CA VAL A 1014 38.82 -3.69 -38.84
C VAL A 1014 38.73 -5.14 -38.34
N ARG A 1015 38.04 -5.39 -37.21
CA ARG A 1015 37.83 -6.75 -36.68
C ARG A 1015 36.98 -7.62 -37.61
N LEU A 1016 35.90 -7.08 -38.17
CA LEU A 1016 35.07 -7.76 -39.17
C LEU A 1016 35.89 -8.18 -40.40
N LYS A 1017 36.68 -7.25 -40.94
CA LYS A 1017 37.55 -7.53 -42.08
C LYS A 1017 38.62 -8.58 -41.77
N ALA A 1018 39.09 -8.65 -40.51
CA ALA A 1018 40.02 -9.67 -40.05
C ALA A 1018 39.36 -11.05 -39.82
N LEU A 1019 38.03 -11.14 -39.78
CA LEU A 1019 37.26 -12.40 -39.70
C LEU A 1019 36.87 -12.93 -41.10
N GLU A 1020 36.94 -12.10 -42.13
CA GLU A 1020 36.67 -12.45 -43.54
C GLU A 1020 37.91 -12.92 -44.31
N GLY A 1021 39.10 -12.83 -43.70
CA GLY A 1021 40.36 -13.36 -44.25
C GLY A 1021 40.86 -14.54 -43.43
#